data_AF-A0A087HMC6-F1
#
_entry.id   AF-A0A087HMC6-F1
#
_cell.length_a   1.000
_cell.length_b   1.000
_cell.length_c   1.000
_cell.angle_alpha   90.00
_cell.angle_beta   90.00
_cell.angle_gamma   90.00
#
_symmetry.space_group_name_H-M   'P 1'
#
loop_
_entity.id
_entity.type
_entity.pdbx_description
1 polymer ?
#
loop_
_entity_poly.entity_id
_entity_poly.type
_entity_poly.pdbx_seq_one_letter_code
_entity_poly.pdbx_strand_id
1 'polypeptide(L)'
;MQSLSSSVVHHQLSLLSSSETIKEAKQLHSLSLKTGTFNLSSVTSRLLSLYTVSNHLIYARSVFDTIQSPSLPLWNMMIKCYVENHRSHDGICLFSDMLTPFSPDNFTLPCVVKGCSRLGAVEEGKQIHGVSIKLGFGLDKFVQSSFVSFYSKCGLLDCARMVFDQMGEKDLVTWNSLIDGYARNGDVEMARKLFDEIPERDLYTWTALLHGFSKSGEIEAARDVFDKMPIKNLVSWNAMINGYMRSGDFESACKLFNSMPERNLITWNSVIAGYEVNGRFEEALSVFVRMLEEEDDLKPNSATLTSLISAVAASAIFSTGKWVHSYMVKNGTGCDGVIGTLMIEMYSKCGSIESALSVFGSIQRKKMGHWNSIIVGLGMHGMADKAFDLFQRMQESGIKPNSVTFVGLLNACSHAGYAKEAHHYFDLMVKEYGVEREIEHYGCLVDVLCRTGHLREAKTIIEKMPIRPNKVIWMSLLRGARNYVDIEIGEYAAHQLIDLAPECHVPLSNLYAAAGKWEKVSEVRETMKKKGIKKEAGWSLIERKGVIHRFTVGDRSHPRSEEIYAKLKEMREKLEEAGHIPDTRQVLLRIEEEKEKEAELELHSERLAIAYGLINNKANANAKSPIRVVKNLRVCNDCHSVTKLLSRIYQRDIIVRDNSRFHHFRDGSCSCNDFW
;
A
#
# COMPACT_ATOMS: atom_id res chain seq x y z
N MET A 1 4.92 -62.08 -39.66
CA MET A 1 4.77 -61.07 -38.58
C MET A 1 5.69 -59.85 -38.72
N GLN A 2 6.73 -59.84 -39.57
CA GLN A 2 7.58 -58.66 -39.79
C GLN A 2 7.03 -57.61 -40.78
N SER A 3 6.01 -57.93 -41.58
CA SER A 3 5.42 -56.99 -42.56
C SER A 3 4.30 -56.10 -41.99
N LEU A 4 3.62 -56.52 -40.92
CA LEU A 4 2.54 -55.76 -40.26
C LEU A 4 3.05 -54.66 -39.33
N SER A 5 4.29 -54.73 -38.82
CA SER A 5 4.87 -53.67 -37.99
C SER A 5 5.33 -52.46 -38.81
N SER A 6 5.78 -52.68 -40.05
CA SER A 6 6.23 -51.61 -40.96
C SER A 6 5.07 -50.69 -41.40
N SER A 7 3.90 -51.25 -41.74
CA SER A 7 2.75 -50.44 -42.18
C SER A 7 2.13 -49.61 -41.05
N VAL A 8 2.09 -50.16 -39.82
CA VAL A 8 1.58 -49.45 -38.62
C VAL A 8 2.50 -48.29 -38.25
N VAL A 9 3.83 -48.49 -38.32
CA VAL A 9 4.81 -47.43 -38.08
C VAL A 9 4.75 -46.35 -39.16
N HIS A 10 4.62 -46.73 -40.44
CA HIS A 10 4.46 -45.76 -41.54
C HIS A 10 3.16 -44.95 -41.43
N HIS A 11 2.05 -45.61 -41.08
CA HIS A 11 0.76 -44.95 -40.90
C HIS A 11 0.78 -43.99 -39.70
N GLN A 12 1.36 -44.39 -38.56
CA GLN A 12 1.55 -43.52 -37.40
C GLN A 12 2.45 -42.32 -37.69
N LEU A 13 3.57 -42.51 -38.40
CA LEU A 13 4.44 -41.41 -38.80
C LEU A 13 3.73 -40.44 -39.76
N SER A 14 2.86 -40.93 -40.64
CA SER A 14 2.04 -40.06 -41.50
C SER A 14 1.02 -39.25 -40.68
N LEU A 15 0.36 -39.87 -39.69
CA LEU A 15 -0.59 -39.19 -38.79
C LEU A 15 0.11 -38.18 -37.87
N LEU A 16 1.33 -38.49 -37.44
CA LEU A 16 2.19 -37.59 -36.68
C LEU A 16 2.70 -36.41 -37.53
N SER A 17 2.83 -36.59 -38.84
CA SER A 17 3.21 -35.52 -39.76
C SER A 17 2.04 -34.56 -40.08
N SER A 18 0.80 -35.04 -40.04
CA SER A 18 -0.41 -34.26 -40.36
C SER A 18 -1.18 -33.72 -39.14
N SER A 19 -0.71 -33.96 -37.92
CA SER A 19 -1.40 -33.55 -36.70
C SER A 19 -1.00 -32.14 -36.28
N GLU A 20 -2.01 -31.30 -36.00
CA GLU A 20 -1.85 -29.91 -35.57
C GLU A 20 -2.46 -29.64 -34.19
N THR A 21 -3.27 -30.57 -33.65
CA THR A 21 -3.99 -30.34 -32.39
C THR A 21 -3.44 -31.16 -31.22
N ILE A 22 -3.58 -30.63 -30.01
CA ILE A 22 -3.17 -31.33 -28.79
C ILE A 22 -3.97 -32.60 -28.51
N LYS A 23 -5.24 -32.63 -28.91
CA LYS A 23 -6.11 -33.78 -28.71
C LYS A 23 -5.60 -34.97 -29.52
N GLU A 24 -5.20 -34.71 -30.76
CA GLU A 24 -4.53 -35.68 -31.62
C GLU A 24 -3.17 -36.08 -31.05
N ALA A 25 -2.36 -35.14 -30.56
CA ALA A 25 -1.07 -35.45 -29.94
C ALA A 25 -1.21 -36.40 -28.73
N LYS A 26 -2.20 -36.20 -27.85
CA LYS A 26 -2.47 -37.10 -26.72
C LYS A 26 -2.99 -38.47 -27.17
N GLN A 27 -3.86 -38.50 -28.19
CA GLN A 27 -4.36 -39.75 -28.75
C GLN A 27 -3.23 -40.56 -29.40
N LEU A 28 -2.37 -39.91 -30.19
CA LEU A 28 -1.20 -40.51 -30.85
C LEU A 28 -0.15 -40.94 -29.83
N HIS A 29 0.09 -40.18 -28.77
CA HIS A 29 0.94 -40.60 -27.65
C HIS A 29 0.38 -41.87 -27.00
N SER A 30 -0.92 -41.93 -26.67
CA SER A 30 -1.54 -43.14 -26.11
C SER A 30 -1.48 -44.35 -27.06
N LEU A 31 -1.64 -44.11 -28.37
CA LEU A 31 -1.58 -45.13 -29.41
C LEU A 31 -0.16 -45.68 -29.55
N SER A 32 0.86 -44.82 -29.50
CA SER A 32 2.27 -45.22 -29.57
C SER A 32 2.70 -46.09 -28.39
N LEU A 33 2.16 -45.83 -27.19
CA LEU A 33 2.37 -46.67 -26.01
C LEU A 33 1.69 -48.04 -26.14
N LYS A 34 0.45 -48.08 -26.64
CA LYS A 34 -0.30 -49.34 -26.84
C LYS A 34 0.28 -50.22 -27.95
N THR A 35 0.86 -49.61 -28.98
CA THR A 35 1.42 -50.32 -30.15
C THR A 35 2.90 -50.64 -30.00
N GLY A 36 3.54 -50.21 -28.90
CA GLY A 36 4.96 -50.42 -28.65
C GLY A 36 5.90 -49.59 -29.54
N THR A 37 5.37 -48.66 -30.34
CA THR A 37 6.14 -47.82 -31.26
C THR A 37 6.72 -46.57 -30.58
N PHE A 38 6.36 -46.31 -29.32
CA PHE A 38 6.88 -45.19 -28.54
C PHE A 38 8.41 -45.20 -28.39
N ASN A 39 9.08 -46.36 -28.47
CA ASN A 39 10.55 -46.42 -28.38
C ASN A 39 11.27 -45.94 -29.66
N LEU A 40 10.53 -45.63 -30.73
CA LEU A 40 11.12 -45.12 -31.97
C LEU A 40 11.46 -43.63 -31.82
N SER A 41 12.73 -43.28 -32.06
CA SER A 41 13.23 -41.90 -31.96
C SER A 41 12.46 -40.89 -32.81
N SER A 42 11.94 -41.31 -33.97
CA SER A 42 11.11 -40.46 -34.86
C SER A 42 9.75 -40.12 -34.25
N VAL A 43 9.15 -41.03 -33.49
CA VAL A 43 7.85 -40.84 -32.83
C VAL A 43 8.00 -39.95 -31.61
N THR A 44 8.98 -40.19 -30.75
CA THR A 44 9.24 -39.38 -29.54
C THR A 44 9.64 -37.95 -29.89
N SER A 45 10.51 -37.75 -30.89
CA SER A 45 10.93 -36.43 -31.35
C SER A 45 9.75 -35.59 -31.86
N ARG A 46 8.81 -36.22 -32.59
CA ARG A 46 7.63 -35.52 -33.12
C ARG A 46 6.59 -35.23 -32.04
N LEU A 47 6.34 -36.17 -31.12
CA LEU A 47 5.48 -35.94 -29.96
C LEU A 47 6.01 -34.80 -29.08
N LEU A 48 7.32 -34.76 -28.86
CA LEU A 48 7.98 -33.68 -28.14
C LEU A 48 7.80 -32.32 -28.83
N SER A 49 7.99 -32.27 -30.15
CA SER A 49 7.73 -31.08 -30.95
C SER A 49 6.28 -30.59 -30.82
N LEU A 50 5.30 -31.49 -30.89
CA LEU A 50 3.88 -31.15 -30.74
C LEU A 50 3.55 -30.59 -29.34
N TYR A 51 4.10 -31.19 -28.28
CA TYR A 51 3.87 -30.71 -26.91
C TYR A 51 4.58 -29.40 -26.60
N THR A 52 5.78 -29.18 -27.14
CA THR A 52 6.53 -27.92 -26.97
C THR A 52 5.88 -26.77 -27.73
N VAL A 53 5.47 -26.98 -29.00
CA VAL A 53 4.72 -25.98 -29.78
C VAL A 53 3.38 -25.62 -29.13
N SER A 54 2.70 -26.59 -28.53
CA SER A 54 1.46 -26.36 -27.79
C SER A 54 1.67 -25.82 -26.38
N ASN A 55 2.92 -25.57 -25.96
CA ASN A 55 3.29 -25.05 -24.65
C ASN A 55 2.89 -25.92 -23.43
N HIS A 56 2.86 -27.25 -23.57
CA HIS A 56 2.50 -28.19 -22.50
C HIS A 56 3.74 -28.81 -21.83
N LEU A 57 4.37 -28.05 -20.94
CA LEU A 57 5.66 -28.38 -20.33
C LEU A 57 5.72 -29.76 -19.65
N ILE A 58 4.67 -30.15 -18.90
CA ILE A 58 4.69 -31.42 -18.15
C ILE A 58 4.76 -32.62 -19.09
N TYR A 59 3.94 -32.62 -20.15
CA TYR A 59 3.94 -33.70 -21.13
C TYR A 59 5.21 -33.69 -21.99
N ALA A 60 5.66 -32.50 -22.42
CA ALA A 60 6.93 -32.34 -23.13
C ALA A 60 8.10 -32.92 -22.32
N ARG A 61 8.17 -32.59 -21.03
CA ARG A 61 9.20 -33.10 -20.13
C ARG A 61 9.12 -34.62 -19.98
N SER A 62 7.94 -35.17 -19.77
CA SER A 62 7.76 -36.62 -19.66
C SER A 62 8.24 -37.38 -20.90
N VAL A 63 8.02 -36.85 -22.10
CA VAL A 63 8.49 -37.47 -23.35
C VAL A 63 10.00 -37.30 -23.46
N PHE A 64 10.54 -36.13 -23.15
CA PHE A 64 11.98 -35.86 -23.20
C PHE A 64 12.81 -36.80 -22.31
N ASP A 65 12.35 -37.06 -21.07
CA ASP A 65 13.03 -37.94 -20.12
C ASP A 65 13.09 -39.41 -20.59
N THR A 66 12.23 -39.81 -21.54
CA THR A 66 12.25 -41.17 -22.12
C THR A 66 13.26 -41.34 -23.26
N ILE A 67 13.82 -40.24 -23.78
CA ILE A 67 14.76 -40.28 -24.92
C ILE A 67 16.16 -40.55 -24.39
N GLN A 68 16.73 -41.71 -24.73
CA GLN A 68 18.06 -42.12 -24.25
C GLN A 68 19.21 -41.24 -24.79
N SER A 69 19.06 -40.65 -25.97
CA SER A 69 20.07 -39.79 -26.60
C SER A 69 19.42 -38.64 -27.38
N PRO A 70 18.97 -37.59 -26.69
CA PRO A 70 18.32 -36.44 -27.31
C PRO A 70 19.31 -35.64 -28.16
N SER A 71 18.91 -35.28 -29.39
CA SER A 71 19.70 -34.42 -30.27
C SER A 71 19.58 -32.94 -29.87
N LEU A 72 20.54 -32.11 -30.27
CA LEU A 72 20.58 -30.67 -29.96
C LEU A 72 19.25 -29.92 -30.25
N PRO A 73 18.54 -30.16 -31.37
CA PRO A 73 17.23 -29.54 -31.60
C PRO A 73 16.17 -29.88 -30.54
N LEU A 74 16.19 -31.09 -29.96
CA LEU A 74 15.26 -31.49 -28.89
C LEU A 74 15.57 -30.74 -27.59
N TRP A 75 16.85 -30.57 -27.27
CA TRP A 75 17.27 -29.72 -26.15
C TRP A 75 16.82 -28.27 -26.35
N ASN A 76 17.03 -27.70 -27.53
CA ASN A 76 16.59 -26.33 -27.86
C ASN A 76 15.08 -26.15 -27.69
N MET A 77 14.27 -27.10 -28.17
CA MET A 77 12.82 -27.08 -27.99
C MET A 77 12.41 -27.12 -26.51
N MET A 78 13.06 -27.97 -25.70
CA MET A 78 12.76 -28.06 -24.27
C MET A 78 13.16 -26.80 -23.50
N ILE A 79 14.37 -26.29 -23.72
CA ILE A 79 14.85 -25.04 -23.10
C ILE A 79 13.88 -23.89 -23.42
N LYS A 80 13.50 -23.75 -24.69
CA LYS A 80 12.53 -22.74 -25.13
C LYS A 80 11.18 -22.91 -24.40
N CYS A 81 10.67 -24.14 -24.32
CA CYS A 81 9.41 -24.45 -23.64
C CYS A 81 9.46 -24.11 -22.14
N TYR A 82 10.57 -24.39 -21.44
CA TYR A 82 10.76 -23.98 -20.04
C TYR A 82 10.74 -22.46 -19.88
N VAL A 83 11.48 -21.74 -20.72
CA VAL A 83 11.54 -20.27 -20.69
C VAL A 83 10.15 -19.68 -20.95
N GLU A 84 9.41 -20.17 -21.95
CA GLU A 84 8.07 -19.71 -22.31
C GLU A 84 7.02 -19.96 -21.21
N ASN A 85 7.16 -21.02 -20.42
CA ASN A 85 6.30 -21.33 -19.26
C ASN A 85 6.72 -20.62 -17.96
N HIS A 86 7.52 -19.55 -18.02
CA HIS A 86 8.01 -18.81 -16.84
C HIS A 86 8.84 -19.66 -15.87
N ARG A 87 9.40 -20.78 -16.31
CA ARG A 87 10.29 -21.67 -15.56
C ARG A 87 11.74 -21.48 -16.02
N SER A 88 12.18 -20.22 -16.09
CA SER A 88 13.50 -19.87 -16.63
C SER A 88 14.68 -20.52 -15.90
N HIS A 89 14.57 -20.72 -14.58
CA HIS A 89 15.65 -21.34 -13.79
C HIS A 89 15.91 -22.78 -14.26
N ASP A 90 14.84 -23.58 -14.39
CA ASP A 90 14.93 -24.95 -14.89
C ASP A 90 15.43 -25.02 -16.33
N GLY A 91 15.08 -24.03 -17.16
CA GLY A 91 15.61 -23.90 -18.52
C GLY A 91 17.13 -23.65 -18.55
N ILE A 92 17.67 -22.87 -17.61
CA ILE A 92 19.11 -22.62 -17.47
C ILE A 92 19.83 -23.87 -16.93
N CYS A 93 19.25 -24.57 -15.94
CA CYS A 93 19.77 -25.86 -15.48
C CYS A 93 19.85 -26.86 -16.63
N LEU A 94 18.78 -26.96 -17.44
CA LEU A 94 18.74 -27.87 -18.59
C LEU A 94 19.79 -27.50 -19.65
N PHE A 95 20.07 -26.21 -19.83
CA PHE A 95 21.17 -25.77 -20.68
C PHE A 95 22.52 -26.22 -20.14
N SER A 96 22.77 -26.11 -18.83
CA SER A 96 23.99 -26.62 -18.20
C SER A 96 24.16 -28.12 -18.42
N ASP A 97 23.08 -28.90 -18.32
CA ASP A 97 23.10 -30.34 -18.62
C ASP A 97 23.45 -30.59 -20.09
N MET A 98 22.90 -29.80 -21.01
CA MET A 98 23.16 -29.88 -22.46
C MET A 98 24.61 -29.52 -22.83
N LEU A 99 25.31 -28.68 -22.05
CA LEU A 99 26.72 -28.37 -22.31
C LEU A 99 27.65 -29.58 -22.09
N THR A 100 27.18 -30.65 -21.45
CA THR A 100 27.99 -31.87 -21.24
C THR A 100 28.17 -32.69 -22.51
N PRO A 101 27.13 -32.96 -23.35
CA PRO A 101 27.29 -33.78 -24.55
C PRO A 101 27.34 -32.94 -25.84
N PHE A 102 26.97 -31.65 -25.81
CA PHE A 102 26.78 -30.83 -27.00
C PHE A 102 27.35 -29.41 -26.85
N SER A 103 27.64 -28.79 -27.99
CA SER A 103 27.95 -27.37 -28.07
C SER A 103 26.67 -26.59 -28.46
N PRO A 104 26.37 -25.46 -27.81
CA PRO A 104 25.18 -24.68 -28.13
C PRO A 104 25.34 -23.98 -29.48
N ASP A 105 24.23 -23.78 -30.18
CA ASP A 105 24.18 -23.10 -31.47
C ASP A 105 23.58 -21.69 -31.35
N ASN A 106 23.49 -21.00 -32.49
CA ASN A 106 22.90 -19.66 -32.60
C ASN A 106 21.38 -19.61 -32.33
N PHE A 107 20.71 -20.76 -32.16
CA PHE A 107 19.31 -20.84 -31.71
C PHE A 107 19.19 -21.13 -30.21
N THR A 108 20.14 -21.87 -29.63
CA THR A 108 20.19 -22.15 -28.20
C THR A 108 20.44 -20.87 -27.41
N LEU A 109 21.50 -20.12 -27.76
CA LEU A 109 22.02 -19.02 -26.95
C LEU A 109 20.97 -17.91 -26.71
N PRO A 110 20.24 -17.40 -27.73
CA PRO A 110 19.22 -16.37 -27.49
C PRO A 110 18.10 -16.81 -26.55
N CYS A 111 17.71 -18.09 -26.60
CA CYS A 111 16.64 -18.63 -25.75
C CYS A 111 17.07 -18.65 -24.27
N VAL A 112 18.28 -19.10 -23.98
CA VAL A 112 18.82 -19.18 -22.61
C VAL A 112 19.07 -17.79 -22.06
N VAL A 113 19.65 -16.89 -22.88
CA VAL A 113 19.90 -15.48 -22.52
C VAL A 113 18.58 -14.76 -22.18
N LYS A 114 17.51 -15.02 -22.93
CA LYS A 114 16.16 -14.53 -22.59
C LYS A 114 15.67 -15.06 -21.24
N GLY A 115 15.99 -16.31 -20.91
CA GLY A 115 15.77 -16.88 -19.58
C GLY A 115 16.53 -16.13 -18.48
N CYS A 116 17.82 -15.88 -18.67
CA CYS A 116 18.66 -15.11 -17.75
C CYS A 116 18.12 -13.68 -17.55
N SER A 117 17.70 -13.03 -18.63
CA SER A 117 17.10 -11.69 -18.61
C SER A 117 15.83 -11.62 -17.76
N ARG A 118 14.99 -12.66 -17.79
CA ARG A 118 13.76 -12.74 -16.99
C ARG A 118 14.03 -12.95 -15.50
N LEU A 119 15.12 -13.63 -15.16
CA LEU A 119 15.51 -13.90 -13.77
C LEU A 119 16.40 -12.80 -13.17
N GLY A 120 17.01 -11.95 -14.00
CA GLY A 120 18.10 -11.08 -13.56
C GLY A 120 19.37 -11.88 -13.22
N ALA A 121 19.58 -13.04 -13.85
CA ALA A 121 20.72 -13.93 -13.63
C ALA A 121 21.98 -13.37 -14.33
N VAL A 122 22.59 -12.34 -13.71
CA VAL A 122 23.67 -11.55 -14.31
C VAL A 122 24.93 -12.38 -14.54
N GLU A 123 25.33 -13.18 -13.56
CA GLU A 123 26.61 -13.91 -13.62
C GLU A 123 26.53 -15.07 -14.61
N GLU A 124 25.43 -15.83 -14.60
CA GLU A 124 25.16 -16.88 -15.59
C GLU A 124 25.10 -16.29 -17.00
N GLY A 125 24.44 -15.14 -17.18
CA GLY A 125 24.39 -14.48 -18.48
C GLY A 125 25.75 -14.01 -18.99
N LYS A 126 26.64 -13.51 -18.11
CA LYS A 126 28.03 -13.17 -18.48
C LYS A 126 28.83 -14.42 -18.89
N GLN A 127 28.67 -15.53 -18.19
CA GLN A 127 29.31 -16.80 -18.55
C GLN A 127 28.85 -17.27 -19.94
N ILE A 128 27.54 -17.23 -20.20
CA ILE A 128 26.98 -17.58 -21.51
C ILE A 128 27.49 -16.63 -22.61
N HIS A 129 27.65 -15.34 -22.32
CA HIS A 129 28.26 -14.39 -23.24
C HIS A 129 29.71 -14.76 -23.58
N GLY A 130 30.52 -15.10 -22.59
CA GLY A 130 31.88 -15.60 -22.81
C GLY A 130 31.93 -16.89 -23.65
N VAL A 131 31.01 -17.83 -23.39
CA VAL A 131 30.85 -19.06 -24.20
C VAL A 131 30.50 -18.71 -25.64
N SER A 132 29.58 -17.78 -25.88
CA SER A 132 29.17 -17.39 -27.24
C SER A 132 30.33 -16.84 -28.07
N ILE A 133 31.21 -16.03 -27.46
CA ILE A 133 32.40 -15.48 -28.11
C ILE A 133 33.40 -16.61 -28.42
N LYS A 134 33.65 -17.50 -27.46
CA LYS A 134 34.57 -18.64 -27.64
C LYS A 134 34.14 -19.59 -28.76
N LEU A 135 32.83 -19.74 -28.97
CA LEU A 135 32.25 -20.57 -30.02
C LEU A 135 32.14 -19.87 -31.39
N GLY A 136 32.57 -18.61 -31.49
CA GLY A 136 32.55 -17.85 -32.75
C GLY A 136 31.22 -17.16 -33.06
N PHE A 137 30.25 -17.17 -32.13
CA PHE A 137 28.97 -16.46 -32.26
C PHE A 137 29.05 -14.99 -31.82
N GLY A 138 30.23 -14.49 -31.50
CA GLY A 138 30.44 -13.12 -31.03
C GLY A 138 30.01 -12.02 -32.00
N LEU A 139 29.80 -12.35 -33.29
CA LEU A 139 29.30 -11.44 -34.33
C LEU A 139 27.95 -11.89 -34.92
N ASP A 140 27.32 -12.93 -34.38
CA ASP A 140 26.00 -13.38 -34.83
C ASP A 140 24.93 -12.36 -34.39
N LYS A 141 24.18 -11.83 -35.36
CA LYS A 141 23.20 -10.76 -35.16
C LYS A 141 22.14 -11.12 -34.11
N PHE A 142 21.62 -12.34 -34.14
CA PHE A 142 20.55 -12.77 -33.22
C PHE A 142 21.07 -12.99 -31.81
N VAL A 143 22.28 -13.56 -31.70
CA VAL A 143 22.97 -13.74 -30.41
C VAL A 143 23.29 -12.39 -29.79
N GLN A 144 23.92 -11.47 -30.53
CA GLN A 144 24.25 -10.12 -30.04
C GLN A 144 23.00 -9.33 -29.63
N SER A 145 21.93 -9.34 -30.44
CA SER A 145 20.66 -8.67 -30.10
C SER A 145 20.07 -9.19 -28.79
N SER A 146 20.14 -10.51 -28.56
CA SER A 146 19.68 -11.11 -27.29
C SER A 146 20.51 -10.64 -26.08
N PHE A 147 21.83 -10.45 -26.24
CA PHE A 147 22.70 -9.92 -25.20
C PHE A 147 22.47 -8.44 -24.92
N VAL A 148 22.23 -7.61 -25.94
CA VAL A 148 21.84 -6.20 -25.73
C VAL A 148 20.57 -6.12 -24.89
N SER A 149 19.54 -6.92 -25.22
CA SER A 149 18.29 -6.96 -24.44
C SER A 149 18.52 -7.46 -23.00
N PHE A 150 19.37 -8.48 -22.83
CA PHE A 150 19.73 -9.03 -21.52
C PHE A 150 20.42 -7.98 -20.64
N TYR A 151 21.51 -7.40 -21.11
CA TYR A 151 22.26 -6.41 -20.35
C TYR A 151 21.42 -5.16 -20.04
N SER A 152 20.61 -4.70 -21.00
CA SER A 152 19.69 -3.57 -20.80
C SER A 152 18.67 -3.84 -19.69
N LYS A 153 18.05 -5.03 -19.68
CA LYS A 153 17.06 -5.42 -18.66
C LYS A 153 17.68 -5.70 -17.29
N CYS A 154 18.95 -6.09 -17.25
CA CYS A 154 19.71 -6.28 -16.02
C CYS A 154 20.35 -4.98 -15.50
N GLY A 155 20.18 -3.85 -16.18
CA GLY A 155 20.75 -2.55 -15.77
C GLY A 155 22.24 -2.37 -16.05
N LEU A 156 22.89 -3.30 -16.77
CA LEU A 156 24.30 -3.22 -17.15
C LEU A 156 24.46 -2.50 -18.50
N LEU A 157 24.14 -1.20 -18.51
CA LEU A 157 24.03 -0.41 -19.74
C LEU A 157 25.37 -0.26 -20.49
N ASP A 158 26.50 -0.19 -19.78
CA ASP A 158 27.82 -0.15 -20.42
C ASP A 158 28.10 -1.42 -21.23
N CYS A 159 27.77 -2.59 -20.68
CA CYS A 159 27.91 -3.86 -21.40
C CYS A 159 26.95 -3.95 -22.58
N ALA A 160 25.70 -3.48 -22.40
CA ALA A 160 24.73 -3.43 -23.49
C ALA A 160 25.22 -2.54 -24.64
N ARG A 161 25.78 -1.37 -24.31
CA ARG A 161 26.34 -0.41 -25.26
C ARG A 161 27.57 -0.96 -25.98
N MET A 162 28.47 -1.62 -25.26
CA MET A 162 29.64 -2.26 -25.86
C MET A 162 29.24 -3.31 -26.91
N VAL A 163 28.30 -4.20 -26.57
CA VAL A 163 27.80 -5.21 -27.53
C VAL A 163 27.15 -4.52 -28.72
N PHE A 164 26.32 -3.52 -28.47
CA PHE A 164 25.62 -2.75 -29.50
C PHE A 164 26.58 -2.08 -30.48
N ASP A 165 27.60 -1.39 -29.99
CA ASP A 165 28.57 -0.67 -30.82
C ASP A 165 29.38 -1.64 -31.72
N GLN A 166 29.64 -2.86 -31.25
CA GLN A 166 30.32 -3.92 -32.00
C GLN A 166 29.43 -4.59 -33.07
N MET A 167 28.11 -4.38 -33.06
CA MET A 167 27.20 -4.96 -34.07
C MET A 167 27.41 -4.27 -35.42
N GLY A 168 27.67 -5.05 -36.47
CA GLY A 168 27.79 -4.53 -37.85
C GLY A 168 26.46 -4.03 -38.41
N GLU A 169 25.36 -4.76 -38.18
CA GLU A 169 24.01 -4.36 -38.56
C GLU A 169 23.10 -4.36 -37.31
N LYS A 170 22.44 -3.23 -37.05
CA LYS A 170 21.57 -3.03 -35.89
C LYS A 170 20.13 -2.98 -36.36
N ASP A 171 19.31 -3.94 -35.94
CA ASP A 171 17.88 -3.92 -36.24
C ASP A 171 17.11 -3.06 -35.22
N LEU A 172 15.86 -2.75 -35.58
CA LEU A 172 14.97 -1.93 -34.77
C LEU A 172 14.76 -2.49 -33.35
N VAL A 173 14.73 -3.82 -33.21
CA VAL A 173 14.58 -4.51 -31.91
C VAL A 173 15.76 -4.23 -30.98
N THR A 174 16.97 -4.21 -31.53
CA THR A 174 18.20 -3.94 -30.79
C THR A 174 18.27 -2.47 -30.34
N TRP A 175 17.95 -1.53 -31.24
CA TRP A 175 17.84 -0.11 -30.90
C TRP A 175 16.79 0.13 -29.80
N ASN A 176 15.59 -0.42 -29.98
CA ASN A 176 14.49 -0.33 -29.02
C ASN A 176 14.86 -0.90 -27.65
N SER A 177 15.58 -2.02 -27.61
CA SER A 177 16.05 -2.62 -26.36
C SER A 177 17.02 -1.71 -25.60
N LEU A 178 17.94 -1.05 -26.33
CA LEU A 178 18.91 -0.15 -25.71
C LEU A 178 18.26 1.15 -25.23
N ILE A 179 17.36 1.74 -26.04
CA ILE A 179 16.59 2.95 -25.67
C ILE A 179 15.71 2.67 -24.44
N ASP A 180 14.95 1.56 -24.42
CA ASP A 180 14.16 1.14 -23.24
C ASP A 180 15.06 0.91 -22.03
N GLY A 181 16.25 0.33 -22.23
CA GLY A 181 17.27 0.15 -21.22
C GLY A 181 17.68 1.46 -20.55
N TYR A 182 18.17 2.43 -21.32
CA TYR A 182 18.57 3.74 -20.81
C TYR A 182 17.38 4.48 -20.15
N ALA A 183 16.22 4.51 -20.81
CA ALA A 183 15.01 5.15 -20.31
C ALA A 183 14.52 4.59 -18.97
N ARG A 184 14.51 3.26 -18.79
CA ARG A 184 14.02 2.62 -17.56
C ARG A 184 14.94 2.79 -16.37
N ASN A 185 16.24 2.91 -16.62
CA ASN A 185 17.28 3.11 -15.61
C ASN A 185 17.55 4.60 -15.31
N GLY A 186 16.83 5.52 -15.97
CA GLY A 186 16.81 6.94 -15.64
C GLY A 186 17.79 7.81 -16.42
N ASP A 187 18.62 7.23 -17.30
CA ASP A 187 19.50 7.98 -18.20
C ASP A 187 18.72 8.36 -19.48
N VAL A 188 17.79 9.29 -19.30
CA VAL A 188 16.90 9.76 -20.37
C VAL A 188 17.63 10.60 -21.42
N GLU A 189 18.76 11.23 -21.06
CA GLU A 189 19.60 11.96 -22.00
C GLU A 189 20.22 11.03 -23.04
N MET A 190 20.79 9.90 -22.60
CA MET A 190 21.33 8.91 -23.54
C MET A 190 20.22 8.24 -24.34
N ALA A 191 19.07 7.95 -23.72
CA ALA A 191 17.90 7.44 -24.44
C ALA A 191 17.45 8.41 -25.55
N ARG A 192 17.45 9.73 -25.28
CA ARG A 192 17.15 10.76 -26.28
C ARG A 192 18.19 10.78 -27.41
N LYS A 193 19.48 10.73 -27.10
CA LYS A 193 20.54 10.69 -28.13
C LYS A 193 20.37 9.50 -29.07
N LEU A 194 20.18 8.30 -28.51
CA LEU A 194 19.92 7.09 -29.29
C LEU A 194 18.61 7.18 -30.09
N PHE A 195 17.59 7.81 -29.51
CA PHE A 195 16.33 8.08 -30.21
C PHE A 195 16.50 9.05 -31.38
N ASP A 196 17.45 9.98 -31.31
CA ASP A 196 17.73 10.92 -32.40
C ASP A 196 18.57 10.25 -33.51
N GLU A 197 19.48 9.32 -33.14
CA GLU A 197 20.32 8.53 -34.05
C GLU A 197 19.58 7.42 -34.81
N ILE A 198 18.49 6.88 -34.25
CA ILE A 198 17.78 5.74 -34.86
C ILE A 198 17.21 6.12 -36.25
N PRO A 199 17.44 5.31 -37.30
CA PRO A 199 17.00 5.63 -38.66
C PRO A 199 15.48 5.69 -38.80
N GLU A 200 14.79 4.72 -38.22
CA GLU A 200 13.34 4.58 -38.25
C GLU A 200 12.80 4.40 -36.83
N ARG A 201 11.70 5.09 -36.52
CA ARG A 201 11.07 5.07 -35.20
C ARG A 201 9.72 4.38 -35.32
N ASP A 202 9.53 3.29 -34.60
CA ASP A 202 8.21 2.69 -34.47
C ASP A 202 7.49 3.23 -33.22
N LEU A 203 6.23 2.83 -33.08
CA LEU A 203 5.41 3.22 -31.93
C LEU A 203 6.07 2.80 -30.61
N TYR A 204 6.80 1.68 -30.57
CA TYR A 204 7.50 1.23 -29.38
C TYR A 204 8.61 2.21 -29.00
N THR A 205 9.45 2.63 -29.95
CA THR A 205 10.54 3.61 -29.73
C THR A 205 10.01 4.89 -29.08
N TRP A 206 8.92 5.44 -29.63
CA TRP A 206 8.27 6.63 -29.09
C TRP A 206 7.74 6.41 -27.66
N THR A 207 7.03 5.29 -27.43
CA THR A 207 6.49 4.99 -26.10
C THR A 207 7.55 4.73 -25.03
N ALA A 208 8.68 4.12 -25.40
CA ALA A 208 9.79 3.85 -24.48
C ALA A 208 10.44 5.16 -24.00
N LEU A 209 10.71 6.08 -24.93
CA LEU A 209 11.27 7.39 -24.58
C LEU A 209 10.29 8.21 -23.74
N LEU A 210 9.02 8.24 -24.14
CA LEU A 210 7.95 8.91 -23.40
C LEU A 210 7.85 8.41 -21.96
N HIS A 211 7.83 7.08 -21.78
CA HIS A 211 7.77 6.45 -20.47
C HIS A 211 9.03 6.77 -19.63
N GLY A 212 10.21 6.85 -20.26
CA GLY A 212 11.45 7.29 -19.63
C GLY A 212 11.35 8.70 -19.04
N PHE A 213 10.94 9.69 -19.86
CA PHE A 213 10.77 11.07 -19.40
C PHE A 213 9.68 11.22 -18.33
N SER A 214 8.55 10.54 -18.52
CA SER A 214 7.48 10.50 -17.51
C SER A 214 7.96 9.91 -16.17
N LYS A 215 8.78 8.84 -16.22
CA LYS A 215 9.27 8.16 -15.02
C LYS A 215 10.33 8.98 -14.27
N SER A 216 11.20 9.68 -14.98
CA SER A 216 12.27 10.55 -14.46
C SER A 216 11.75 11.90 -13.94
N GLY A 217 10.51 12.26 -14.26
CA GLY A 217 9.88 13.52 -13.82
C GLY A 217 10.11 14.70 -14.77
N GLU A 218 10.75 14.47 -15.92
CA GLU A 218 10.90 15.47 -16.99
C GLU A 218 9.62 15.59 -17.83
N ILE A 219 8.55 16.05 -17.18
CA ILE A 219 7.20 16.04 -17.76
C ILE A 219 7.07 16.92 -19.01
N GLU A 220 7.79 18.03 -19.09
CA GLU A 220 7.80 18.88 -20.29
C GLU A 220 8.42 18.18 -21.50
N ALA A 221 9.53 17.45 -21.30
CA ALA A 221 10.15 16.65 -22.35
C ALA A 221 9.25 15.47 -22.77
N ALA A 222 8.60 14.83 -21.79
CA ALA A 222 7.59 13.79 -22.05
C ALA A 222 6.44 14.36 -22.89
N ARG A 223 5.96 15.57 -22.56
CA ARG A 223 4.87 16.23 -23.28
C ARG A 223 5.24 16.55 -24.72
N ASP A 224 6.44 17.09 -24.94
CA ASP A 224 6.98 17.35 -26.28
C ASP A 224 7.08 16.06 -27.12
N VAL A 225 7.58 14.96 -26.53
CA VAL A 225 7.61 13.65 -27.19
C VAL A 225 6.20 13.22 -27.55
N PHE A 226 5.27 13.25 -26.59
CA PHE A 226 3.88 12.84 -26.79
C PHE A 226 3.22 13.61 -27.93
N ASP A 227 3.37 14.94 -27.97
CA ASP A 227 2.76 15.78 -29.00
C ASP A 227 3.30 15.45 -30.40
N LYS A 228 4.62 15.22 -30.51
CA LYS A 228 5.30 14.81 -31.76
C LYS A 228 5.00 13.38 -32.21
N MET A 229 4.43 12.52 -31.36
CA MET A 229 4.10 11.14 -31.74
C MET A 229 3.11 11.11 -32.91
N PRO A 230 3.44 10.42 -34.02
CA PRO A 230 2.55 10.32 -35.20
C PRO A 230 1.22 9.62 -34.87
N ILE A 231 1.29 8.57 -34.05
CA ILE A 231 0.14 7.79 -33.59
C ILE A 231 0.25 7.65 -32.07
N LYS A 232 -0.80 8.01 -31.35
CA LYS A 232 -0.88 7.91 -29.89
C LYS A 232 -1.77 6.72 -29.53
N ASN A 233 -1.20 5.70 -28.89
CA ASN A 233 -1.94 4.55 -28.37
C ASN A 233 -2.25 4.71 -26.88
N LEU A 234 -3.10 3.83 -26.32
CA LEU A 234 -3.46 3.87 -24.90
C LEU A 234 -2.24 3.85 -23.95
N VAL A 235 -1.16 3.18 -24.34
CA VAL A 235 0.09 3.15 -23.56
C VAL A 235 0.71 4.55 -23.46
N SER A 236 0.81 5.28 -24.57
CA SER A 236 1.33 6.66 -24.58
C SER A 236 0.47 7.62 -23.77
N TRP A 237 -0.86 7.54 -23.89
CA TRP A 237 -1.79 8.35 -23.10
C TRP A 237 -1.63 8.08 -21.60
N ASN A 238 -1.60 6.80 -21.21
CA ASN A 238 -1.45 6.41 -19.81
C ASN A 238 -0.08 6.81 -19.23
N ALA A 239 0.99 6.73 -20.03
CA ALA A 239 2.33 7.17 -19.60
C ALA A 239 2.35 8.68 -19.29
N MET A 240 1.68 9.50 -20.10
CA MET A 240 1.57 10.94 -19.83
C MET A 240 0.69 11.25 -18.62
N ILE A 241 -0.48 10.61 -18.51
CA ILE A 241 -1.38 10.81 -17.35
C ILE A 241 -0.65 10.45 -16.05
N ASN A 242 0.04 9.31 -16.02
CA ASN A 242 0.82 8.89 -14.84
C ASN A 242 1.95 9.89 -14.54
N GLY A 243 2.63 10.39 -15.56
CA GLY A 243 3.66 11.42 -15.42
C GLY A 243 3.13 12.67 -14.72
N TYR A 244 2.03 13.23 -15.22
CA TYR A 244 1.37 14.39 -14.63
C TYR A 244 0.85 14.12 -13.20
N MET A 245 0.28 12.94 -12.95
CA MET A 245 -0.17 12.55 -11.62
C MET A 245 0.99 12.48 -10.62
N ARG A 246 2.16 11.98 -11.04
CA ARG A 246 3.36 11.90 -10.19
C ARG A 246 4.02 13.25 -9.96
N SER A 247 3.91 14.19 -10.90
CA SER A 247 4.40 15.56 -10.73
C SER A 247 3.42 16.46 -9.96
N GLY A 248 2.22 15.98 -9.66
CA GLY A 248 1.17 16.75 -9.00
C GLY A 248 0.48 17.78 -9.91
N ASP A 249 0.64 17.69 -11.23
CA ASP A 249 -0.10 18.52 -12.19
C ASP A 249 -1.41 17.81 -12.63
N PHE A 250 -2.37 17.82 -11.71
CA PHE A 250 -3.64 17.14 -11.89
C PHE A 250 -4.53 17.79 -12.97
N GLU A 251 -4.36 19.09 -13.21
CA GLU A 251 -5.16 19.81 -14.20
C GLU A 251 -4.80 19.33 -15.62
N SER A 252 -3.51 19.25 -15.92
CA SER A 252 -3.03 18.70 -17.20
C SER A 252 -3.38 17.23 -17.34
N ALA A 253 -3.26 16.43 -16.26
CA ALA A 253 -3.66 15.03 -16.26
C ALA A 253 -5.16 14.86 -16.60
N CYS A 254 -6.03 15.67 -16.00
CA CYS A 254 -7.48 15.64 -16.26
C CYS A 254 -7.84 16.12 -17.66
N LYS A 255 -7.22 17.20 -18.16
CA LYS A 255 -7.41 17.66 -19.54
C LYS A 255 -7.07 16.54 -20.52
N LEU A 256 -5.92 15.90 -20.32
CA LEU A 256 -5.47 14.82 -21.18
C LEU A 256 -6.41 13.60 -21.09
N PHE A 257 -6.77 13.18 -19.88
CA PHE A 257 -7.73 12.10 -19.65
C PHE A 257 -9.09 12.35 -20.33
N ASN A 258 -9.64 13.57 -20.23
CA ASN A 258 -10.91 13.93 -20.86
C ASN A 258 -10.81 14.01 -22.40
N SER A 259 -9.63 14.26 -22.95
CA SER A 259 -9.39 14.29 -24.39
C SER A 259 -9.15 12.91 -25.03
N MET A 260 -9.01 11.84 -24.23
CA MET A 260 -8.79 10.49 -24.75
C MET A 260 -9.98 10.02 -25.60
N PRO A 261 -9.75 9.51 -26.83
CA PRO A 261 -10.81 8.97 -27.69
C PRO A 261 -11.46 7.72 -27.10
N GLU A 262 -10.65 6.85 -26.51
CA GLU A 262 -11.07 5.59 -25.87
C GLU A 262 -10.36 5.45 -24.53
N ARG A 263 -11.07 4.92 -23.54
CA ARG A 263 -10.53 4.64 -22.21
C ARG A 263 -10.74 3.18 -21.90
N ASN A 264 -9.74 2.56 -21.28
CA ASN A 264 -9.85 1.21 -20.77
C ASN A 264 -9.68 1.20 -19.25
N LEU A 265 -9.87 0.03 -18.63
CA LEU A 265 -9.73 -0.13 -17.20
C LEU A 265 -8.35 0.31 -16.65
N ILE A 266 -7.27 0.14 -17.44
CA ILE A 266 -5.92 0.59 -17.05
C ILE A 266 -5.86 2.11 -16.93
N THR A 267 -6.55 2.83 -17.83
CA THR A 267 -6.62 4.29 -17.86
C THR A 267 -7.30 4.81 -16.59
N TRP A 268 -8.49 4.29 -16.28
CA TRP A 268 -9.24 4.64 -15.08
C TRP A 268 -8.46 4.33 -13.79
N ASN A 269 -7.84 3.14 -13.71
CA ASN A 269 -7.03 2.74 -12.57
C ASN A 269 -5.83 3.67 -12.33
N SER A 270 -5.19 4.13 -13.40
CA SER A 270 -4.03 5.04 -13.31
C SER A 270 -4.42 6.39 -12.71
N VAL A 271 -5.58 6.92 -13.07
CA VAL A 271 -6.10 8.19 -12.51
C VAL A 271 -6.52 8.02 -11.05
N ILE A 272 -7.25 6.94 -10.72
CA ILE A 272 -7.71 6.67 -9.35
C ILE A 272 -6.50 6.48 -8.42
N ALA A 273 -5.52 5.67 -8.83
CA ALA A 273 -4.29 5.46 -8.07
C ALA A 273 -3.45 6.75 -7.98
N GLY A 274 -3.39 7.54 -9.05
CA GLY A 274 -2.70 8.83 -9.07
C GLY A 274 -3.27 9.81 -8.04
N TYR A 275 -4.59 9.88 -7.91
CA TYR A 275 -5.23 10.69 -6.88
C TYR A 275 -5.01 10.14 -5.46
N GLU A 276 -5.06 8.82 -5.29
CA GLU A 276 -4.84 8.17 -3.99
C GLU A 276 -3.43 8.46 -3.44
N VAL A 277 -2.39 8.25 -4.25
CA VAL A 277 -0.98 8.46 -3.86
C VAL A 277 -0.71 9.91 -3.46
N ASN A 278 -1.45 10.86 -4.05
CA ASN A 278 -1.34 12.28 -3.77
C ASN A 278 -2.28 12.79 -2.65
N GLY A 279 -2.99 11.91 -1.96
CA GLY A 279 -3.88 12.28 -0.86
C GLY A 279 -5.21 12.94 -1.27
N ARG A 280 -5.55 12.90 -2.56
CA ARG A 280 -6.73 13.53 -3.19
C ARG A 280 -7.91 12.56 -3.23
N PHE A 281 -8.37 12.15 -2.06
CA PHE A 281 -9.27 10.99 -1.92
C PHE A 281 -10.69 11.22 -2.45
N GLU A 282 -11.20 12.45 -2.35
CA GLU A 282 -12.52 12.81 -2.88
C GLU A 282 -12.54 12.74 -4.40
N GLU A 283 -11.47 13.20 -5.05
CA GLU A 283 -11.31 13.10 -6.50
C GLU A 283 -11.16 11.65 -6.96
N ALA A 284 -10.41 10.82 -6.22
CA ALA A 284 -10.31 9.38 -6.51
C ALA A 284 -11.69 8.70 -6.51
N LEU A 285 -12.54 9.03 -5.53
CA LEU A 285 -13.92 8.54 -5.47
C LEU A 285 -14.76 9.09 -6.63
N SER A 286 -14.64 10.38 -6.95
CA SER A 286 -15.39 11.00 -8.05
C SER A 286 -15.08 10.36 -9.40
N VAL A 287 -13.81 10.02 -9.65
CA VAL A 287 -13.38 9.34 -10.88
C VAL A 287 -13.91 7.90 -10.91
N PHE A 288 -13.95 7.22 -9.77
CA PHE A 288 -14.57 5.90 -9.69
C PHE A 288 -16.07 5.93 -9.98
N VAL A 289 -16.81 6.90 -9.44
CA VAL A 289 -18.24 7.08 -9.74
C VAL A 289 -18.43 7.37 -11.22
N ARG A 290 -17.64 8.28 -11.81
CA ARG A 290 -17.64 8.55 -13.25
C ARG A 290 -17.37 7.31 -14.09
N MET A 291 -16.41 6.46 -13.69
CA MET A 291 -16.15 5.19 -14.38
C MET A 291 -17.41 4.31 -14.42
N LEU A 292 -18.17 4.25 -13.31
CA LEU A 292 -19.41 3.45 -13.25
C LEU A 292 -20.57 4.07 -14.03
N GLU A 293 -20.58 5.39 -14.23
CA GLU A 293 -21.63 6.11 -14.94
C GLU A 293 -21.37 6.21 -16.45
N GLU A 294 -20.11 6.35 -16.86
CA GLU A 294 -19.71 6.54 -18.25
C GLU A 294 -19.51 5.20 -18.98
N GLU A 295 -19.23 4.09 -18.28
CA GLU A 295 -18.78 2.83 -18.89
C GLU A 295 -19.57 1.61 -18.37
N ASP A 296 -20.62 1.20 -19.09
CA ASP A 296 -21.47 0.06 -18.70
C ASP A 296 -20.75 -1.30 -18.74
N ASP A 297 -19.77 -1.45 -19.65
CA ASP A 297 -19.06 -2.72 -19.87
C ASP A 297 -17.79 -2.88 -19.00
N LEU A 298 -17.27 -1.78 -18.44
CA LEU A 298 -16.02 -1.80 -17.66
C LEU A 298 -16.29 -2.09 -16.19
N LYS A 299 -16.09 -3.36 -15.80
CA LYS A 299 -16.15 -3.75 -14.39
C LYS A 299 -14.84 -3.43 -13.66
N PRO A 300 -14.89 -2.71 -12.51
CA PRO A 300 -13.74 -2.54 -11.62
C PRO A 300 -13.10 -3.86 -11.26
N ASN A 301 -11.77 -3.90 -11.30
CA ASN A 301 -11.01 -5.07 -10.87
C ASN A 301 -10.42 -4.87 -9.48
N SER A 302 -9.66 -5.88 -9.02
CA SER A 302 -8.99 -5.85 -7.72
C SER A 302 -8.08 -4.62 -7.56
N ALA A 303 -7.37 -4.18 -8.61
CA ALA A 303 -6.49 -3.00 -8.54
C ALA A 303 -7.28 -1.69 -8.41
N THR A 304 -8.42 -1.56 -9.11
CA THR A 304 -9.35 -0.43 -8.96
C THR A 304 -9.83 -0.33 -7.51
N LEU A 305 -10.33 -1.44 -6.97
CA LEU A 305 -10.90 -1.50 -5.62
C LEU A 305 -9.85 -1.30 -4.54
N THR A 306 -8.63 -1.83 -4.73
CA THR A 306 -7.50 -1.62 -3.80
C THR A 306 -7.21 -0.13 -3.65
N SER A 307 -7.05 0.58 -4.77
CA SER A 307 -6.77 2.02 -4.78
C SER A 307 -7.93 2.81 -4.17
N LEU A 308 -9.17 2.46 -4.51
CA LEU A 308 -10.37 3.11 -3.97
C LEU A 308 -10.52 2.91 -2.46
N ILE A 309 -10.37 1.67 -1.97
CA ILE A 309 -10.51 1.36 -0.54
C ILE A 309 -9.43 2.09 0.26
N SER A 310 -8.19 2.15 -0.25
CA SER A 310 -7.10 2.91 0.39
C SER A 310 -7.45 4.40 0.51
N ALA A 311 -7.93 5.02 -0.58
CA ALA A 311 -8.37 6.41 -0.56
C ALA A 311 -9.52 6.65 0.45
N VAL A 312 -10.50 5.74 0.49
CA VAL A 312 -11.62 5.84 1.44
C VAL A 312 -11.16 5.62 2.88
N ALA A 313 -10.26 4.67 3.14
CA ALA A 313 -9.68 4.44 4.46
C ALA A 313 -8.94 5.68 4.98
N ALA A 314 -8.24 6.39 4.11
CA ALA A 314 -7.54 7.63 4.44
C ALA A 314 -8.50 8.80 4.71
N SER A 315 -9.61 8.89 3.97
CA SER A 315 -10.67 9.88 4.23
C SER A 315 -11.42 9.65 5.56
N ALA A 316 -11.40 8.41 6.09
CA ALA A 316 -12.10 7.99 7.30
C ALA A 316 -13.64 8.24 7.28
N ILE A 317 -14.25 8.31 6.09
CA ILE A 317 -15.69 8.52 5.90
C ILE A 317 -16.42 7.18 5.90
N PHE A 318 -17.32 6.98 6.87
CA PHE A 318 -17.96 5.69 7.08
C PHE A 318 -19.00 5.34 6.00
N SER A 319 -19.81 6.30 5.54
CA SER A 319 -20.82 6.03 4.50
C SER A 319 -20.20 5.60 3.18
N THR A 320 -19.15 6.30 2.72
CA THR A 320 -18.41 5.95 1.50
C THR A 320 -17.81 4.56 1.60
N GLY A 321 -17.16 4.23 2.71
CA GLY A 321 -16.61 2.89 2.94
C GLY A 321 -17.67 1.79 2.89
N LYS A 322 -18.85 2.06 3.48
CA LYS A 322 -19.99 1.13 3.41
C LYS A 322 -20.56 1.00 1.99
N TRP A 323 -20.61 2.09 1.23
CA TRP A 323 -21.06 2.07 -0.16
C TRP A 323 -20.12 1.22 -1.03
N VAL A 324 -18.81 1.41 -0.93
CA VAL A 324 -17.80 0.59 -1.64
C VAL A 324 -17.93 -0.89 -1.26
N HIS A 325 -18.06 -1.21 0.04
CA HIS A 325 -18.29 -2.58 0.47
C HIS A 325 -19.58 -3.17 -0.12
N SER A 326 -20.69 -2.42 -0.10
CA SER A 326 -21.94 -2.88 -0.68
C SER A 326 -21.83 -3.12 -2.18
N TYR A 327 -21.08 -2.28 -2.89
CA TYR A 327 -20.79 -2.46 -4.31
C TYR A 327 -20.02 -3.77 -4.55
N MET A 328 -18.98 -4.04 -3.75
CA MET A 328 -18.19 -5.27 -3.86
C MET A 328 -19.03 -6.53 -3.66
N VAL A 329 -19.87 -6.55 -2.61
CA VAL A 329 -20.76 -7.69 -2.31
C VAL A 329 -21.75 -7.92 -3.46
N LYS A 330 -22.37 -6.86 -3.98
CA LYS A 330 -23.31 -6.96 -5.11
C LYS A 330 -22.66 -7.51 -6.38
N ASN A 331 -21.37 -7.21 -6.59
CA ASN A 331 -20.61 -7.66 -7.76
C ASN A 331 -19.83 -8.96 -7.51
N GLY A 332 -20.09 -9.66 -6.39
CA GLY A 332 -19.44 -10.94 -6.08
C GLY A 332 -17.93 -10.84 -5.84
N THR A 333 -17.41 -9.66 -5.49
CA THR A 333 -15.99 -9.49 -5.16
C THR A 333 -15.75 -9.90 -3.71
N GLY A 334 -14.99 -10.97 -3.51
CA GLY A 334 -14.59 -11.46 -2.18
C GLY A 334 -13.60 -10.52 -1.46
N CYS A 335 -13.49 -10.69 -0.15
CA CYS A 335 -12.52 -9.98 0.69
C CYS A 335 -11.20 -10.76 0.87
N ASP A 336 -10.80 -11.55 -0.13
CA ASP A 336 -9.59 -12.37 -0.03
C ASP A 336 -8.32 -11.56 -0.32
N GLY A 337 -7.21 -11.93 0.33
CA GLY A 337 -5.91 -11.31 0.10
C GLY A 337 -5.85 -9.83 0.49
N VAL A 338 -5.27 -8.99 -0.37
CA VAL A 338 -5.00 -7.57 -0.06
C VAL A 338 -6.29 -6.78 0.21
N ILE A 339 -7.37 -7.09 -0.51
CA ILE A 339 -8.67 -6.44 -0.32
C ILE A 339 -9.17 -6.63 1.11
N GLY A 340 -9.05 -7.85 1.67
CA GLY A 340 -9.46 -8.13 3.06
C GLY A 340 -8.71 -7.29 4.08
N THR A 341 -7.39 -7.17 3.93
CA THR A 341 -6.53 -6.28 4.74
C THR A 341 -7.04 -4.84 4.67
N LEU A 342 -7.22 -4.29 3.46
CA LEU A 342 -7.63 -2.90 3.27
C LEU A 342 -9.04 -2.63 3.79
N MET A 343 -9.95 -3.60 3.69
CA MET A 343 -11.31 -3.49 4.22
C MET A 343 -11.34 -3.45 5.75
N ILE A 344 -10.52 -4.29 6.41
CA ILE A 344 -10.34 -4.24 7.86
C ILE A 344 -9.80 -2.87 8.27
N GLU A 345 -8.74 -2.41 7.60
CA GLU A 345 -8.12 -1.11 7.88
C GLU A 345 -9.10 0.05 7.67
N MET A 346 -9.85 0.04 6.56
CA MET A 346 -10.88 1.04 6.26
C MET A 346 -11.92 1.12 7.36
N TYR A 347 -12.49 -0.01 7.79
CA TYR A 347 -13.50 0.00 8.83
C TYR A 347 -12.96 0.41 10.20
N SER A 348 -11.74 0.02 10.53
CA SER A 348 -11.05 0.50 11.74
C SER A 348 -10.85 2.01 11.68
N LYS A 349 -10.33 2.57 10.57
CA LYS A 349 -10.13 4.02 10.40
C LYS A 349 -11.42 4.83 10.34
N CYS A 350 -12.53 4.25 9.91
CA CYS A 350 -13.87 4.85 9.92
C CYS A 350 -14.60 4.73 11.27
N GLY A 351 -13.95 4.18 12.31
CA GLY A 351 -14.52 4.07 13.65
C GLY A 351 -15.55 2.95 13.81
N SER A 352 -15.56 1.94 12.93
CA SER A 352 -16.48 0.79 13.00
C SER A 352 -15.72 -0.53 13.17
N ILE A 353 -15.12 -0.71 14.34
CA ILE A 353 -14.33 -1.91 14.66
C ILE A 353 -15.15 -3.21 14.57
N GLU A 354 -16.46 -3.16 14.85
CA GLU A 354 -17.34 -4.33 14.70
C GLU A 354 -17.47 -4.76 13.23
N SER A 355 -17.51 -3.80 12.30
CA SER A 355 -17.50 -4.11 10.87
C SER A 355 -16.14 -4.68 10.44
N ALA A 356 -15.04 -4.17 10.98
CA ALA A 356 -13.70 -4.71 10.74
C ALA A 356 -13.56 -6.15 11.26
N LEU A 357 -14.07 -6.45 12.46
CA LEU A 357 -14.13 -7.80 13.03
C LEU A 357 -15.02 -8.73 12.19
N SER A 358 -16.14 -8.24 11.66
CA SER A 358 -17.01 -9.00 10.77
C SER A 358 -16.33 -9.38 9.46
N VAL A 359 -15.63 -8.43 8.82
CA VAL A 359 -14.81 -8.69 7.62
C VAL A 359 -13.69 -9.68 7.95
N PHE A 360 -12.97 -9.49 9.06
CA PHE A 360 -11.94 -10.42 9.49
C PHE A 360 -12.51 -11.85 9.70
N GLY A 361 -13.70 -11.94 10.29
CA GLY A 361 -14.42 -13.19 10.50
C GLY A 361 -14.78 -13.91 9.20
N SER A 362 -15.23 -13.18 8.18
CA SER A 362 -15.68 -13.75 6.90
C SER A 362 -14.54 -14.29 6.01
N ILE A 363 -13.30 -13.87 6.24
CA ILE A 363 -12.14 -14.34 5.47
C ILE A 363 -11.82 -15.80 5.85
N GLN A 364 -11.93 -16.71 4.88
CA GLN A 364 -11.68 -18.14 5.09
C GLN A 364 -10.20 -18.43 5.37
N ARG A 365 -9.30 -17.97 4.49
CA ARG A 365 -7.86 -18.19 4.64
C ARG A 365 -7.15 -16.92 5.10
N LYS A 366 -6.96 -16.82 6.42
CA LYS A 366 -6.31 -15.65 7.03
C LYS A 366 -4.81 -15.67 6.77
N LYS A 367 -4.28 -14.56 6.24
CA LYS A 367 -2.84 -14.31 6.07
C LYS A 367 -2.37 -13.31 7.13
N MET A 368 -1.05 -13.19 7.30
CA MET A 368 -0.41 -12.26 8.25
C MET A 368 -0.98 -10.84 8.15
N GLY A 369 -1.20 -10.33 6.92
CA GLY A 369 -1.77 -8.99 6.72
C GLY A 369 -3.16 -8.78 7.34
N HIS A 370 -4.02 -9.81 7.38
CA HIS A 370 -5.35 -9.68 7.98
C HIS A 370 -5.25 -9.59 9.51
N TRP A 371 -4.40 -10.43 10.12
CA TRP A 371 -4.15 -10.43 11.57
C TRP A 371 -3.55 -9.11 12.05
N ASN A 372 -2.52 -8.63 11.35
CA ASN A 372 -1.88 -7.36 11.69
C ASN A 372 -2.88 -6.19 11.60
N SER A 373 -3.68 -6.14 10.54
CA SER A 373 -4.66 -5.07 10.34
C SER A 373 -5.70 -5.02 11.46
N ILE A 374 -6.22 -6.17 11.90
CA ILE A 374 -7.24 -6.20 12.95
C ILE A 374 -6.63 -5.94 14.34
N ILE A 375 -5.42 -6.41 14.62
CA ILE A 375 -4.72 -6.14 15.90
C ILE A 375 -4.41 -4.65 16.02
N VAL A 376 -3.87 -4.03 14.97
CA VAL A 376 -3.63 -2.57 14.92
C VAL A 376 -4.95 -1.82 15.06
N GLY A 377 -5.99 -2.24 14.34
CA GLY A 377 -7.33 -1.66 14.44
C GLY A 377 -7.92 -1.71 15.85
N LEU A 378 -7.77 -2.82 16.58
CA LEU A 378 -8.20 -2.93 17.97
C LEU A 378 -7.37 -2.01 18.89
N GLY A 379 -6.07 -1.90 18.65
CA GLY A 379 -5.18 -0.97 19.36
C GLY A 379 -5.64 0.49 19.21
N MET A 380 -5.97 0.93 17.99
CA MET A 380 -6.53 2.27 17.73
C MET A 380 -7.85 2.53 18.46
N HIS A 381 -8.58 1.48 18.81
CA HIS A 381 -9.86 1.55 19.53
C HIS A 381 -9.73 1.35 21.04
N GLY A 382 -8.50 1.18 21.55
CA GLY A 382 -8.22 0.94 22.97
C GLY A 382 -8.71 -0.42 23.48
N MET A 383 -8.94 -1.39 22.59
CA MET A 383 -9.45 -2.72 22.94
C MET A 383 -8.30 -3.72 23.14
N ALA A 384 -7.44 -3.48 24.12
CA ALA A 384 -6.21 -4.24 24.32
C ALA A 384 -6.44 -5.74 24.56
N ASP A 385 -7.40 -6.09 25.42
CA ASP A 385 -7.69 -7.50 25.72
C ASP A 385 -8.05 -8.29 24.45
N LYS A 386 -8.93 -7.73 23.61
CA LYS A 386 -9.29 -8.35 22.32
C LYS A 386 -8.09 -8.45 21.37
N ALA A 387 -7.15 -7.48 21.43
CA ALA A 387 -5.94 -7.51 20.61
C ALA A 387 -5.01 -8.66 21.04
N PHE A 388 -4.89 -8.89 22.35
CA PHE A 388 -4.12 -10.00 22.92
C PHE A 388 -4.76 -11.35 22.58
N ASP A 389 -6.09 -11.46 22.69
CA ASP A 389 -6.83 -12.66 22.27
C ASP A 389 -6.59 -13.01 20.79
N LEU A 390 -6.62 -12.01 19.90
CA LEU A 390 -6.34 -12.22 18.48
C LEU A 390 -4.87 -12.56 18.21
N PHE A 391 -3.93 -12.01 18.99
CA PHE A 391 -2.53 -12.41 18.91
C PHE A 391 -2.32 -13.87 19.31
N GLN A 392 -2.96 -14.31 20.38
CA GLN A 392 -2.92 -15.72 20.78
C GLN A 392 -3.47 -16.64 19.67
N ARG A 393 -4.63 -16.29 19.10
CA ARG A 393 -5.23 -17.05 17.99
C ARG A 393 -4.38 -17.03 16.72
N MET A 394 -3.62 -15.95 16.48
CA MET A 394 -2.66 -15.87 15.39
C MET A 394 -1.53 -16.90 15.57
N GLN A 395 -1.00 -17.02 16.79
CA GLN A 395 0.02 -18.00 17.15
C GLN A 395 -0.51 -19.44 17.01
N GLU A 396 -1.72 -19.71 17.54
CA GLU A 396 -2.40 -21.02 17.42
C GLU A 396 -2.65 -21.43 15.96
N SER A 397 -2.83 -20.44 15.07
CA SER A 397 -2.97 -20.66 13.63
C SER A 397 -1.63 -20.90 12.90
N GLY A 398 -0.52 -20.97 13.63
CA GLY A 398 0.83 -21.19 13.10
C GLY A 398 1.41 -19.99 12.33
N ILE A 399 0.80 -18.79 12.45
CA ILE A 399 1.30 -17.59 11.79
C ILE A 399 2.29 -16.89 12.72
N LYS A 400 3.56 -16.78 12.29
CA LYS A 400 4.59 -16.07 13.08
C LYS A 400 4.34 -14.55 13.09
N PRO A 401 4.30 -13.91 14.27
CA PRO A 401 4.29 -12.45 14.42
C PRO A 401 5.48 -11.77 13.74
N ASN A 402 5.28 -10.52 13.30
CA ASN A 402 6.33 -9.66 12.76
C ASN A 402 6.35 -8.29 13.44
N SER A 403 7.23 -7.39 13.00
CA SER A 403 7.35 -5.99 13.51
C SER A 403 5.97 -5.31 13.63
N VAL A 404 5.17 -5.32 12.57
CA VAL A 404 3.84 -4.68 12.55
C VAL A 404 2.88 -5.27 13.59
N THR A 405 2.95 -6.59 13.85
CA THR A 405 2.16 -7.23 14.92
C THR A 405 2.47 -6.61 16.28
N PHE A 406 3.76 -6.44 16.60
CA PHE A 406 4.21 -5.90 17.88
C PHE A 406 3.92 -4.40 18.01
N VAL A 407 4.01 -3.63 16.93
CA VAL A 407 3.52 -2.23 16.92
C VAL A 407 2.04 -2.17 17.31
N GLY A 408 1.20 -3.05 16.75
CA GLY A 408 -0.22 -3.13 17.08
C GLY A 408 -0.48 -3.44 18.56
N LEU A 409 0.25 -4.41 19.13
CA LEU A 409 0.16 -4.78 20.55
C LEU A 409 0.61 -3.65 21.48
N LEU A 410 1.78 -3.05 21.21
CA LEU A 410 2.31 -1.96 22.02
C LEU A 410 1.40 -0.72 21.95
N ASN A 411 0.81 -0.43 20.79
CA ASN A 411 -0.17 0.65 20.66
C ASN A 411 -1.43 0.38 21.49
N ALA A 412 -1.91 -0.88 21.49
CA ALA A 412 -3.02 -1.29 22.34
C ALA A 412 -2.68 -1.12 23.84
N CYS A 413 -1.48 -1.52 24.26
CA CYS A 413 -0.98 -1.27 25.62
C CYS A 413 -0.93 0.22 25.95
N SER A 414 -0.47 1.08 25.04
CA SER A 414 -0.43 2.53 25.24
C SER A 414 -1.81 3.15 25.47
N HIS A 415 -2.83 2.67 24.76
CA HIS A 415 -4.20 3.18 24.90
C HIS A 415 -4.97 2.59 26.09
N ALA A 416 -4.54 1.43 26.61
CA ALA A 416 -5.10 0.79 27.80
C ALA A 416 -4.31 1.07 29.10
N GLY A 417 -3.09 1.59 29.01
CA GLY A 417 -2.23 1.85 30.17
C GLY A 417 -1.47 0.63 30.69
N TYR A 418 -1.31 -0.40 29.87
CA TYR A 418 -0.71 -1.68 30.23
C TYR A 418 0.81 -1.65 30.08
N ALA A 419 1.49 -0.91 30.97
CA ALA A 419 2.94 -0.73 30.90
C ALA A 419 3.72 -2.04 31.07
N LYS A 420 3.27 -2.94 31.96
CA LYS A 420 3.95 -4.24 32.20
C LYS A 420 3.89 -5.14 30.98
N GLU A 421 2.72 -5.21 30.37
CA GLU A 421 2.45 -5.97 29.16
C GLU A 421 3.23 -5.37 27.98
N ALA A 422 3.34 -4.03 27.90
CA ALA A 422 4.17 -3.39 26.90
C ALA A 422 5.64 -3.80 27.02
N HIS A 423 6.22 -3.81 28.22
CA HIS A 423 7.58 -4.32 28.43
C HIS A 423 7.70 -5.80 28.04
N HIS A 424 6.72 -6.62 28.44
CA HIS A 424 6.69 -8.03 28.10
C HIS A 424 6.75 -8.24 26.58
N TYR A 425 5.88 -7.60 25.80
CA TYR A 425 5.87 -7.73 24.35
C TYR A 425 7.11 -7.12 23.67
N PHE A 426 7.64 -6.02 24.20
CA PHE A 426 8.87 -5.38 23.72
C PHE A 426 10.12 -6.25 23.90
N ASP A 427 10.10 -7.15 24.88
CA ASP A 427 11.12 -8.17 25.09
C ASP A 427 10.86 -9.44 24.30
N LEU A 428 9.60 -9.90 24.29
CA LEU A 428 9.14 -11.11 23.60
C LEU A 428 9.50 -11.09 22.12
N MET A 429 9.34 -9.93 21.47
CA MET A 429 9.62 -9.77 20.03
C MET A 429 11.06 -10.16 19.65
N VAL A 430 12.04 -9.84 20.51
CA VAL A 430 13.45 -10.19 20.26
C VAL A 430 13.75 -11.60 20.75
N LYS A 431 13.34 -11.92 21.97
CA LYS A 431 13.73 -13.16 22.67
C LYS A 431 13.16 -14.42 22.00
N GLU A 432 11.90 -14.38 21.57
CA GLU A 432 11.22 -15.56 21.02
C GLU A 432 11.06 -15.51 19.50
N TYR A 433 10.91 -14.31 18.93
CA TYR A 433 10.59 -14.15 17.51
C TYR A 433 11.75 -13.62 16.66
N GLY A 434 12.86 -13.17 17.28
CA GLY A 434 13.99 -12.61 16.56
C GLY A 434 13.65 -11.36 15.72
N VAL A 435 12.59 -10.64 16.10
CA VAL A 435 12.18 -9.40 15.44
C VAL A 435 13.00 -8.25 16.00
N GLU A 436 13.72 -7.54 15.14
CA GLU A 436 14.51 -6.38 15.54
C GLU A 436 13.63 -5.20 15.95
N ARG A 437 14.13 -4.39 16.88
CA ARG A 437 13.40 -3.22 17.41
C ARG A 437 13.58 -2.03 16.49
N GLU A 438 12.52 -1.70 15.77
CA GLU A 438 12.43 -0.48 14.96
C GLU A 438 11.97 0.72 15.78
N ILE A 439 12.09 1.93 15.21
CA ILE A 439 11.80 3.20 15.89
C ILE A 439 10.34 3.31 16.37
N GLU A 440 9.41 2.66 15.67
CA GLU A 440 8.00 2.57 15.98
C GLU A 440 7.76 1.84 17.30
N HIS A 441 8.50 0.77 17.59
CA HIS A 441 8.37 0.02 18.84
C HIS A 441 8.81 0.85 20.04
N TYR A 442 9.93 1.57 19.90
CA TYR A 442 10.40 2.51 20.92
C TYR A 442 9.38 3.65 21.11
N GLY A 443 8.81 4.17 20.03
CA GLY A 443 7.73 5.15 20.07
C GLY A 443 6.55 4.70 20.91
N CYS A 444 6.02 3.51 20.67
CA CYS A 444 4.89 2.97 21.43
C CYS A 444 5.26 2.70 22.91
N LEU A 445 6.45 2.16 23.19
CA LEU A 445 6.90 1.91 24.57
C LEU A 445 7.09 3.21 25.36
N VAL A 446 7.72 4.22 24.76
CA VAL A 446 7.86 5.55 25.38
C VAL A 446 6.48 6.16 25.63
N ASP A 447 5.56 6.05 24.67
CA ASP A 447 4.22 6.61 24.81
C ASP A 447 3.44 5.97 25.96
N VAL A 448 3.49 4.64 26.15
CA VAL A 448 2.83 4.00 27.30
C VAL A 448 3.48 4.38 28.64
N LEU A 449 4.81 4.47 28.70
CA LEU A 449 5.51 4.91 29.91
C LEU A 449 5.17 6.35 30.27
N CYS A 450 5.10 7.23 29.26
CA CYS A 450 4.72 8.62 29.43
C CYS A 450 3.29 8.79 29.91
N ARG A 451 2.36 7.95 29.44
CA ARG A 451 0.94 7.98 29.86
C ARG A 451 0.70 7.36 31.23
N THR A 452 1.57 6.47 31.69
CA THR A 452 1.47 5.81 33.01
C THR A 452 2.30 6.51 34.09
N GLY A 453 2.98 7.61 33.76
CA GLY A 453 3.73 8.43 34.72
C GLY A 453 5.19 7.99 34.92
N HIS A 454 5.67 6.99 34.20
CA HIS A 454 7.04 6.49 34.26
C HIS A 454 8.01 7.36 33.43
N LEU A 455 7.97 8.69 33.61
CA LEU A 455 8.69 9.64 32.75
C LEU A 455 10.22 9.48 32.80
N ARG A 456 10.78 9.19 33.97
CA ARG A 456 12.24 8.97 34.12
C ARG A 456 12.70 7.72 33.39
N GLU A 457 11.89 6.67 33.43
CA GLU A 457 12.15 5.44 32.68
C GLU A 457 12.04 5.69 31.18
N ALA A 458 11.00 6.39 30.73
CA ALA A 458 10.83 6.79 29.33
C ALA A 458 12.05 7.56 28.83
N LYS A 459 12.54 8.55 29.59
CA LYS A 459 13.79 9.29 29.30
C LYS A 459 14.98 8.34 29.18
N THR A 460 15.14 7.41 30.12
CA THR A 460 16.25 6.44 30.12
C THR A 460 16.21 5.52 28.89
N ILE A 461 15.02 5.08 28.45
CA ILE A 461 14.85 4.29 27.24
C ILE A 461 15.28 5.08 25.99
N ILE A 462 14.91 6.37 25.93
CA ILE A 462 15.29 7.27 24.82
C ILE A 462 16.81 7.52 24.79
N GLU A 463 17.45 7.62 25.94
CA GLU A 463 18.91 7.81 26.01
C GLU A 463 19.70 6.54 25.64
N LYS A 464 19.12 5.36 25.85
CA LYS A 464 19.76 4.06 25.61
C LYS A 464 19.43 3.43 24.25
N MET A 465 18.46 3.95 23.51
CA MET A 465 18.08 3.35 22.23
C MET A 465 19.24 3.44 21.21
N PRO A 466 19.50 2.37 20.43
CA PRO A 466 20.61 2.34 19.47
C PRO A 466 20.34 3.16 18.20
N ILE A 467 19.17 3.78 18.09
CA ILE A 467 18.68 4.51 16.92
C ILE A 467 18.42 5.95 17.33
N ARG A 468 18.60 6.93 16.43
CA ARG A 468 18.30 8.33 16.73
C ARG A 468 16.78 8.52 16.99
N PRO A 469 16.36 9.09 18.13
CA PRO A 469 14.94 9.32 18.40
C PRO A 469 14.34 10.32 17.40
N ASN A 470 13.13 10.04 16.91
CA ASN A 470 12.40 10.92 16.01
C ASN A 470 11.52 11.93 16.78
N LYS A 471 10.93 12.86 16.01
CA LYS A 471 9.98 13.87 16.50
C LYS A 471 8.84 13.26 17.34
N VAL A 472 8.32 12.09 16.98
CA VAL A 472 7.17 11.47 17.66
C VAL A 472 7.53 11.08 19.08
N ILE A 473 8.68 10.43 19.28
CA ILE A 473 9.19 10.01 20.59
C ILE A 473 9.35 11.21 21.54
N TRP A 474 10.04 12.25 21.08
CA TRP A 474 10.25 13.45 21.89
C TRP A 474 8.95 14.19 22.20
N MET A 475 8.01 14.24 21.25
CA MET A 475 6.69 14.83 21.47
C MET A 475 5.86 14.01 22.47
N SER A 476 5.96 12.69 22.48
CA SER A 476 5.33 11.83 23.50
C SER A 476 5.90 12.12 24.89
N LEU A 477 7.22 12.27 25.02
CA LEU A 477 7.86 12.64 26.29
C LEU A 477 7.41 14.02 26.79
N LEU A 478 7.39 15.03 25.91
CA LEU A 478 6.94 16.38 26.24
C LEU A 478 5.45 16.42 26.64
N ARG A 479 4.60 15.64 25.95
CA ARG A 479 3.17 15.52 26.30
C ARG A 479 2.97 14.81 27.64
N GLY A 480 3.74 13.76 27.91
CA GLY A 480 3.75 13.07 29.20
C GLY A 480 4.17 14.01 30.33
N ALA A 481 5.29 14.73 30.14
CA ALA A 481 5.77 15.74 31.08
C ALA A 481 4.71 16.81 31.40
N ARG A 482 3.97 17.29 30.38
CA ARG A 482 2.81 18.18 30.59
C ARG A 482 1.73 17.55 31.47
N ASN A 483 1.36 16.30 31.23
CA ASN A 483 0.27 15.65 31.98
C ASN A 483 0.60 15.48 33.47
N TYR A 484 1.88 15.27 33.80
CA TYR A 484 2.36 15.15 35.19
C TYR A 484 3.03 16.42 35.73
N VAL A 485 2.98 17.52 34.97
CA VAL A 485 3.57 18.83 35.30
C VAL A 485 5.07 18.73 35.65
N ASP A 486 5.81 17.85 34.96
CA ASP A 486 7.26 17.68 35.10
C ASP A 486 7.99 18.67 34.18
N ILE A 487 8.41 19.80 34.75
CA ILE A 487 9.04 20.88 33.99
C ILE A 487 10.43 20.49 33.48
N GLU A 488 11.18 19.71 34.27
CA GLU A 488 12.56 19.33 33.94
C GLU A 488 12.60 18.43 32.70
N ILE A 489 11.80 17.36 32.70
CA ILE A 489 11.72 16.44 31.56
C ILE A 489 11.07 17.13 30.35
N GLY A 490 10.09 18.00 30.59
CA GLY A 490 9.45 18.77 29.52
C GLY A 490 10.41 19.73 28.83
N GLU A 491 11.19 20.50 29.58
CA GLU A 491 12.24 21.36 29.03
C GLU A 491 13.28 20.52 28.28
N TYR A 492 13.77 19.42 28.86
CA TYR A 492 14.70 18.51 28.20
C TYR A 492 14.19 18.03 26.83
N ALA A 493 12.95 17.53 26.78
CA ALA A 493 12.34 17.07 25.53
C ALA A 493 12.17 18.20 24.51
N ALA A 494 11.77 19.40 24.95
CA ALA A 494 11.59 20.55 24.08
C ALA A 494 12.93 21.03 23.48
N HIS A 495 14.03 21.02 24.24
CA HIS A 495 15.35 21.38 23.71
C HIS A 495 15.80 20.46 22.57
N GLN A 496 15.50 19.16 22.66
CA GLN A 496 15.79 18.20 21.58
C GLN A 496 14.89 18.41 20.33
N LEU A 497 13.74 19.08 20.50
CA LEU A 497 12.77 19.34 19.43
C LEU A 497 12.93 20.69 18.74
N ILE A 498 13.61 21.67 19.34
CA ILE A 498 13.64 23.06 18.82
C ILE A 498 14.09 23.14 17.36
N ASP A 499 15.06 22.32 16.96
CA ASP A 499 15.57 22.28 15.58
C ASP A 499 14.78 21.31 14.68
N LEU A 500 14.07 20.34 15.26
CA LEU A 500 13.36 19.27 14.54
C LEU A 500 11.87 19.59 14.29
N ALA A 501 11.24 20.37 15.16
CA ALA A 501 9.79 20.60 15.17
C ALA A 501 9.44 21.89 15.94
N PRO A 502 9.46 23.07 15.28
CA PRO A 502 9.14 24.35 15.90
C PRO A 502 7.76 24.39 16.61
N GLU A 503 6.81 23.56 16.19
CA GLU A 503 5.52 23.39 16.85
C GLU A 503 5.60 22.88 18.29
N CYS A 504 6.75 22.37 18.74
CA CYS A 504 6.97 21.94 20.13
C CYS A 504 6.79 23.09 21.15
N HIS A 505 6.88 24.34 20.69
CA HIS A 505 6.61 25.52 21.51
C HIS A 505 5.16 25.54 22.04
N VAL A 506 4.18 24.95 21.32
CA VAL A 506 2.79 24.87 21.78
C VAL A 506 2.65 23.97 23.03
N PRO A 507 3.03 22.68 23.02
CA PRO A 507 2.96 21.85 24.21
C PRO A 507 3.89 22.33 25.34
N LEU A 508 5.02 22.97 25.05
CA LEU A 508 5.88 23.60 26.07
C LEU A 508 5.16 24.79 26.75
N SER A 509 4.55 25.68 25.98
CA SER A 509 3.74 26.78 26.53
C SER A 509 2.58 26.24 27.38
N ASN A 510 1.94 25.16 26.95
CA ASN A 510 0.88 24.50 27.70
C ASN A 510 1.38 23.88 29.02
N LEU A 511 2.59 23.31 29.04
CA LEU A 511 3.23 22.80 30.26
C LEU A 511 3.50 23.93 31.26
N TYR A 512 4.04 25.06 30.81
CA TYR A 512 4.24 26.22 31.70
C TYR A 512 2.92 26.79 32.22
N ALA A 513 1.87 26.81 31.39
CA ALA A 513 0.54 27.23 31.83
C ALA A 513 -0.02 26.27 32.90
N ALA A 514 0.10 24.96 32.71
CA ALA A 514 -0.31 23.95 33.69
C ALA A 514 0.48 24.06 35.01
N ALA A 515 1.74 24.49 34.95
CA ALA A 515 2.57 24.77 36.11
C ALA A 515 2.38 26.17 36.74
N GLY A 516 1.48 27.00 36.21
CA GLY A 516 1.25 28.38 36.67
C GLY A 516 2.37 29.38 36.35
N LYS A 517 3.34 29.02 35.49
CA LYS A 517 4.49 29.87 35.13
C LYS A 517 4.18 30.81 33.96
N TRP A 518 3.34 31.81 34.19
CA TRP A 518 2.83 32.72 33.15
C TRP A 518 3.88 33.61 32.47
N GLU A 519 4.99 33.92 33.15
CA GLU A 519 6.13 34.64 32.58
C GLU A 519 6.75 33.82 31.44
N LYS A 520 7.11 32.56 31.72
CA LYS A 520 7.62 31.62 30.71
C LYS A 520 6.62 31.35 29.57
N VAL A 521 5.32 31.32 29.86
CA VAL A 521 4.27 31.23 28.82
C VAL A 521 4.37 32.41 27.85
N SER A 522 4.56 33.63 28.38
CA SER A 522 4.65 34.85 27.58
C SER A 522 5.90 34.83 26.71
N GLU A 523 7.05 34.44 27.25
CA GLU A 523 8.32 34.29 26.52
C GLU A 523 8.21 33.29 25.35
N VAL A 524 7.63 32.10 25.59
CA VAL A 524 7.44 31.10 24.54
C VAL A 524 6.49 31.60 23.45
N ARG A 525 5.39 32.25 23.83
CA ARG A 525 4.42 32.80 22.86
C ARG A 525 4.99 33.96 22.06
N GLU A 526 5.86 34.78 22.64
CA GLU A 526 6.58 35.82 21.91
C GLU A 526 7.56 35.22 20.90
N THR A 527 8.29 34.17 21.31
CA THR A 527 9.17 33.41 20.43
C THR A 527 8.40 32.80 19.25
N MET A 528 7.21 32.24 19.51
CA MET A 528 6.33 31.74 18.44
C MET A 528 5.93 32.84 17.46
N LYS A 529 5.57 34.04 17.95
CA LYS A 529 5.25 35.18 17.09
C LYS A 529 6.45 35.61 16.22
N LYS A 530 7.63 35.74 16.84
CA LYS A 530 8.89 36.12 16.13
C LYS A 530 9.25 35.11 15.03
N LYS A 531 9.05 33.82 15.28
CA LYS A 531 9.32 32.74 14.32
C LYS A 531 8.15 32.44 13.35
N GLY A 532 7.04 33.18 13.42
CA GLY A 532 5.87 32.96 12.58
C GLY A 532 5.15 31.62 12.82
N ILE A 533 5.33 31.00 13.98
CA ILE A 533 4.78 29.68 14.31
C ILE A 533 3.29 29.83 14.62
N LYS A 534 2.45 29.27 13.74
CA LYS A 534 1.00 29.27 13.91
C LYS A 534 0.56 28.02 14.66
N LYS A 535 -0.29 28.21 15.67
CA LYS A 535 -0.98 27.12 16.36
C LYS A 535 -2.04 26.54 15.43
N GLU A 536 -2.10 25.22 15.32
CA GLU A 536 -3.17 24.53 14.61
C GLU A 536 -4.50 24.74 15.36
N ALA A 537 -5.53 25.22 14.64
CA ALA A 537 -6.86 25.38 15.22
C ALA A 537 -7.53 24.03 15.44
N GLY A 538 -8.16 23.84 16.61
CA GLY A 538 -8.96 22.65 16.88
C GLY A 538 -10.27 22.70 16.10
N TRP A 539 -10.59 21.61 15.39
CA TRP A 539 -11.84 21.45 14.67
C TRP A 539 -12.39 20.04 14.85
N SER A 540 -13.72 19.93 14.80
CA SER A 540 -14.44 18.66 14.86
C SER A 540 -15.26 18.45 13.59
N LEU A 541 -15.21 17.24 13.06
CA LEU A 541 -16.05 16.78 11.94
C LEU A 541 -17.11 15.83 12.45
N ILE A 542 -18.32 15.93 11.93
CA ILE A 542 -19.39 14.95 12.11
C ILE A 542 -20.01 14.64 10.76
N GLU A 543 -20.18 13.34 10.51
CA GLU A 543 -20.83 12.85 9.30
C GLU A 543 -22.33 12.62 9.56
N ARG A 544 -23.19 13.23 8.74
CA ARG A 544 -24.65 13.02 8.80
C ARG A 544 -25.22 12.90 7.40
N LYS A 545 -25.87 11.76 7.11
CA LYS A 545 -26.47 11.45 5.79
C LYS A 545 -25.48 11.59 4.61
N GLY A 546 -24.22 11.19 4.81
CA GLY A 546 -23.17 11.27 3.78
C GLY A 546 -22.58 12.67 3.59
N VAL A 547 -22.99 13.67 4.39
CA VAL A 547 -22.42 15.01 4.37
C VAL A 547 -21.56 15.21 5.61
N ILE A 548 -20.37 15.77 5.42
CA ILE A 548 -19.45 16.12 6.50
C ILE A 548 -19.72 17.56 6.94
N HIS A 549 -19.92 17.76 8.23
CA HIS A 549 -20.08 19.07 8.84
C HIS A 549 -18.86 19.37 9.71
N ARG A 550 -18.23 20.52 9.48
CA ARG A 550 -17.07 20.99 10.23
C ARG A 550 -17.47 22.06 11.23
N PHE A 551 -16.92 21.95 12.44
CA PHE A 551 -17.09 22.92 13.51
C PHE A 551 -15.73 23.35 14.05
N THR A 552 -15.60 24.64 14.33
CA THR A 552 -14.48 25.23 15.11
C THR A 552 -14.99 25.71 16.47
N VAL A 553 -14.10 26.18 17.35
CA VAL A 553 -14.50 26.70 18.67
C VAL A 553 -15.43 27.90 18.49
N GLY A 554 -16.62 27.86 19.10
CA GLY A 554 -17.61 28.94 19.02
C GLY A 554 -18.20 29.18 17.63
N ASP A 555 -18.15 28.18 16.74
CA ASP A 555 -18.58 28.31 15.34
C ASP A 555 -20.08 28.58 15.19
N ARG A 556 -20.42 29.67 14.50
CA ARG A 556 -21.79 30.08 14.15
C ARG A 556 -22.06 30.10 12.64
N SER A 557 -21.12 29.65 11.82
CA SER A 557 -21.24 29.66 10.35
C SER A 557 -22.22 28.63 9.80
N HIS A 558 -22.55 27.59 10.59
CA HIS A 558 -23.41 26.51 10.16
C HIS A 558 -24.87 26.99 9.96
N PRO A 559 -25.58 26.60 8.87
CA PRO A 559 -26.95 27.05 8.59
C PRO A 559 -27.97 26.78 9.70
N ARG A 560 -27.72 25.75 10.52
CA ARG A 560 -28.54 25.37 11.68
C ARG A 560 -27.94 25.83 13.02
N SER A 561 -27.15 26.90 13.03
CA SER A 561 -26.45 27.37 14.22
C SER A 561 -27.41 27.61 15.39
N GLU A 562 -28.56 28.24 15.18
CA GLU A 562 -29.52 28.50 16.27
C GLU A 562 -29.98 27.21 16.98
N GLU A 563 -30.30 26.17 16.21
CA GLU A 563 -30.70 24.87 16.75
C GLU A 563 -29.55 24.19 17.52
N ILE A 564 -28.31 24.31 17.04
CA ILE A 564 -27.13 23.75 17.69
C ILE A 564 -26.91 24.41 19.04
N TYR A 565 -26.99 25.74 19.12
CA TYR A 565 -26.82 26.46 20.38
C TYR A 565 -27.98 26.24 21.34
N ALA A 566 -29.21 26.10 20.85
CA ALA A 566 -30.34 25.66 21.67
C ALA A 566 -30.11 24.25 22.25
N LYS A 567 -29.57 23.34 21.44
CA LYS A 567 -29.22 21.98 21.90
C LYS A 567 -28.07 21.97 22.90
N LEU A 568 -27.06 22.83 22.73
CA LEU A 568 -25.99 23.02 23.72
C LEU A 568 -26.52 23.51 25.06
N LYS A 569 -27.51 24.42 25.05
CA LYS A 569 -28.17 24.88 26.26
C LYS A 569 -28.90 23.72 26.99
N GLU A 570 -29.68 22.92 26.27
CA GLU A 570 -30.33 21.72 26.81
C GLU A 570 -29.30 20.71 27.37
N MET A 571 -28.18 20.52 26.66
CA MET A 571 -27.10 19.65 27.12
C MET A 571 -26.50 20.12 28.43
N ARG A 572 -26.27 21.43 28.60
CA ARG A 572 -25.76 22.02 29.84
C ARG A 572 -26.71 21.74 31.01
N GLU A 573 -28.00 22.08 30.86
CA GLU A 573 -29.01 21.87 31.91
C GLU A 573 -29.04 20.40 32.37
N LYS A 574 -29.02 19.45 31.42
CA LYS A 574 -28.99 18.02 31.74
C LYS A 574 -27.67 17.55 32.35
N LEU A 575 -26.55 18.17 32.01
CA LEU A 575 -25.25 17.85 32.59
C LEU A 575 -25.17 18.33 34.06
N GLU A 576 -25.74 19.50 34.35
CA GLU A 576 -25.87 20.04 35.71
C GLU A 576 -26.77 19.13 36.57
N GLU A 577 -27.92 18.70 36.04
CA GLU A 577 -28.81 17.72 36.71
C GLU A 577 -28.12 16.38 36.97
N ALA A 578 -27.20 15.97 36.08
CA ALA A 578 -26.40 14.76 36.22
C ALA A 578 -25.16 14.93 37.13
N GLY A 579 -24.96 16.11 37.72
CA GLY A 579 -23.86 16.41 38.65
C GLY A 579 -22.49 16.60 37.99
N HIS A 580 -22.45 17.02 36.72
CA HIS A 580 -21.19 17.36 36.05
C HIS A 580 -20.55 18.62 36.66
N ILE A 581 -19.26 18.54 36.99
CA ILE A 581 -18.44 19.67 37.42
C ILE A 581 -17.43 19.95 36.30
N PRO A 582 -17.43 21.15 35.68
CA PRO A 582 -16.49 21.50 34.63
C PRO A 582 -15.02 21.48 35.12
N ASP A 583 -14.11 20.89 34.34
CA ASP A 583 -12.68 20.91 34.67
C ASP A 583 -11.99 22.14 34.07
N THR A 584 -12.06 23.27 34.77
CA THR A 584 -11.53 24.58 34.34
C THR A 584 -10.00 24.61 34.16
N ARG A 585 -9.27 23.64 34.73
CA ARG A 585 -7.82 23.46 34.51
C ARG A 585 -7.47 23.17 33.05
N GLN A 586 -8.44 22.74 32.24
CA GLN A 586 -8.27 22.54 30.80
C GLN A 586 -8.15 23.86 30.02
N VAL A 587 -8.52 24.99 30.62
CA VAL A 587 -8.42 26.32 30.01
C VAL A 587 -7.02 26.91 30.26
N LEU A 588 -6.13 26.74 29.28
CA LEU A 588 -4.73 27.21 29.33
C LEU A 588 -4.58 28.68 28.90
N LEU A 589 -5.58 29.49 29.22
CA LEU A 589 -5.64 30.93 28.99
C LEU A 589 -5.67 31.64 30.34
N ARG A 590 -5.07 32.83 30.41
CA ARG A 590 -5.10 33.66 31.61
C ARG A 590 -6.46 34.35 31.68
N ILE A 591 -7.42 33.68 32.31
CA ILE A 591 -8.77 34.16 32.58
C ILE A 591 -8.93 34.21 34.10
N GLU A 592 -9.35 35.36 34.64
CA GLU A 592 -9.47 35.58 36.09
C GLU A 592 -10.78 35.02 36.65
N GLU A 593 -11.87 35.12 35.88
CA GLU A 593 -13.18 34.64 36.29
C GLU A 593 -13.40 33.17 35.95
N GLU A 594 -13.79 32.37 36.95
CA GLU A 594 -13.99 30.93 36.77
C GLU A 594 -15.17 30.60 35.85
N LYS A 595 -16.23 31.42 35.89
CA LYS A 595 -17.40 31.31 34.99
C LYS A 595 -17.05 31.52 33.52
N GLU A 596 -16.09 32.40 33.23
CA GLU A 596 -15.63 32.62 31.86
C GLU A 596 -14.83 31.42 31.33
N LYS A 597 -14.08 30.72 32.20
CA LYS A 597 -13.41 29.46 31.84
C LYS A 597 -14.42 28.36 31.52
N GLU A 598 -15.50 28.25 32.32
CA GLU A 598 -16.57 27.29 32.06
C GLU A 598 -17.25 27.56 30.70
N ALA A 599 -17.53 28.83 30.39
CA ALA A 599 -18.10 29.22 29.11
C ALA A 599 -17.21 28.84 27.90
N GLU A 600 -15.89 28.97 28.02
CA GLU A 600 -14.95 28.56 26.97
C GLU A 600 -15.00 27.05 26.71
N LEU A 601 -15.08 26.22 27.75
CA LEU A 601 -15.17 24.76 27.63
C LEU A 601 -16.42 24.32 26.86
N GLU A 602 -17.51 25.07 26.98
CA GLU A 602 -18.79 24.76 26.33
C GLU A 602 -18.78 25.01 24.84
N LEU A 603 -17.95 25.95 24.40
CA LEU A 603 -17.81 26.33 23.00
C LEU A 603 -16.82 25.44 22.23
N HIS A 604 -16.24 24.42 22.89
CA HIS A 604 -15.39 23.45 22.24
C HIS A 604 -16.08 22.76 21.04
N SER A 605 -15.34 22.58 19.95
CA SER A 605 -15.88 22.09 18.68
C SER A 605 -16.51 20.69 18.79
N GLU A 606 -16.02 19.86 19.70
CA GLU A 606 -16.55 18.51 19.99
C GLU A 606 -17.98 18.60 20.50
N ARG A 607 -18.25 19.55 21.41
CA ARG A 607 -19.58 19.75 21.98
C ARG A 607 -20.56 20.25 20.93
N LEU A 608 -20.13 21.17 20.06
CA LEU A 608 -20.91 21.63 18.90
C LEU A 608 -21.26 20.47 17.96
N ALA A 609 -20.28 19.63 17.63
CA ALA A 609 -20.48 18.47 16.77
C ALA A 609 -21.44 17.44 17.40
N ILE A 610 -21.29 17.14 18.69
CA ILE A 610 -22.19 16.24 19.43
C ILE A 610 -23.59 16.83 19.51
N ALA A 611 -23.73 18.11 19.82
CA ALA A 611 -25.01 18.82 19.84
C ALA A 611 -25.72 18.67 18.50
N TYR A 612 -25.02 18.95 17.38
CA TYR A 612 -25.56 18.75 16.04
C TYR A 612 -25.99 17.30 15.78
N GLY A 613 -25.21 16.32 16.25
CA GLY A 613 -25.54 14.90 16.17
C GLY A 613 -26.78 14.50 16.96
N LEU A 614 -27.03 15.16 18.09
CA LEU A 614 -28.18 14.93 18.98
C LEU A 614 -29.45 15.69 18.58
N ILE A 615 -29.38 16.62 17.62
CA ILE A 615 -30.59 17.28 17.10
C ILE A 615 -31.47 16.23 16.39
N ASN A 616 -32.59 15.90 17.04
CA ASN A 616 -33.60 14.98 16.53
C ASN A 616 -34.25 15.54 15.26
N ASN A 617 -34.17 14.81 14.14
CA ASN A 617 -35.16 14.94 13.08
C ASN A 617 -36.26 13.91 13.36
N LYS A 618 -37.51 14.37 13.45
CA LYS A 618 -38.73 13.57 13.73
C LYS A 618 -38.87 12.27 12.91
N ALA A 619 -38.13 12.13 11.80
CA ALA A 619 -38.09 10.93 10.96
C ALA A 619 -37.32 9.73 11.56
N ASN A 620 -36.57 9.88 12.67
CA ASN A 620 -35.57 8.87 13.08
C ASN A 620 -35.48 8.63 14.60
N ALA A 621 -36.59 8.73 15.33
CA ALA A 621 -36.65 8.47 16.77
C ALA A 621 -36.12 7.07 17.19
N ASN A 622 -36.06 6.11 16.26
CA ASN A 622 -35.60 4.73 16.49
C ASN A 622 -34.21 4.40 15.92
N ALA A 623 -33.51 5.34 15.29
CA ALA A 623 -32.26 4.99 14.61
C ALA A 623 -31.12 4.84 15.62
N LYS A 624 -30.83 3.63 16.13
CA LYS A 624 -29.74 3.28 17.08
C LYS A 624 -28.29 3.51 16.57
N SER A 625 -28.08 4.28 15.50
CA SER A 625 -26.74 4.44 14.91
C SER A 625 -25.82 5.33 15.76
N PRO A 626 -24.57 4.92 16.03
CA PRO A 626 -23.67 5.74 16.84
C PRO A 626 -23.37 7.09 16.18
N ILE A 627 -23.28 8.15 16.98
CA ILE A 627 -22.78 9.46 16.54
C ILE A 627 -21.27 9.34 16.38
N ARG A 628 -20.72 9.72 15.22
CA ARG A 628 -19.28 9.67 14.96
C ARG A 628 -18.72 11.08 14.83
N VAL A 629 -17.77 11.42 15.69
CA VAL A 629 -17.08 12.71 15.68
C VAL A 629 -15.58 12.47 15.50
N VAL A 630 -14.95 13.24 14.63
CA VAL A 630 -13.49 13.23 14.46
C VAL A 630 -12.94 14.58 14.91
N LYS A 631 -11.95 14.57 15.79
CA LYS A 631 -11.22 15.75 16.27
C LYS A 631 -9.77 15.65 15.80
N ASN A 632 -9.23 16.74 15.24
CA ASN A 632 -7.82 16.78 14.81
C ASN A 632 -6.83 16.84 15.98
N LEU A 633 -7.25 17.40 17.11
CA LEU A 633 -6.48 17.47 18.33
C LEU A 633 -6.89 16.38 19.34
N ARG A 634 -6.13 16.26 20.43
CA ARG A 634 -6.58 15.49 21.58
C ARG A 634 -7.81 16.19 22.18
N VAL A 635 -8.89 15.44 22.43
CA VAL A 635 -10.06 15.93 23.21
C VAL A 635 -9.55 16.42 24.59
N CYS A 636 -10.24 17.29 25.34
CA CYS A 636 -9.82 17.62 26.71
C CYS A 636 -10.50 16.71 27.76
N ASN A 637 -9.98 16.65 28.99
CA ASN A 637 -10.53 15.79 30.05
C ASN A 637 -12.01 16.09 30.32
N ASP A 638 -12.35 17.37 30.28
CA ASP A 638 -13.70 17.87 30.48
C ASP A 638 -14.65 17.38 29.37
N CYS A 639 -14.31 17.60 28.10
CA CYS A 639 -15.11 17.13 26.96
C CYS A 639 -15.22 15.61 26.91
N HIS A 640 -14.19 14.88 27.32
CA HIS A 640 -14.25 13.42 27.46
C HIS A 640 -15.29 13.01 28.52
N SER A 641 -15.27 13.65 29.69
CA SER A 641 -16.20 13.40 30.79
C SER A 641 -17.63 13.78 30.43
N VAL A 642 -17.82 14.90 29.74
CA VAL A 642 -19.11 15.33 29.19
C VAL A 642 -19.64 14.34 28.17
N THR A 643 -18.82 13.90 27.22
CA THR A 643 -19.25 12.94 26.20
C THR A 643 -19.71 11.63 26.82
N LYS A 644 -19.01 11.17 27.86
CA LYS A 644 -19.41 10.03 28.67
C LYS A 644 -20.81 10.22 29.27
N LEU A 645 -21.03 11.30 30.03
CA LEU A 645 -22.34 11.58 30.63
C LEU A 645 -23.45 11.71 29.59
N LEU A 646 -23.19 12.40 28.47
CA LEU A 646 -24.14 12.56 27.38
C LEU A 646 -24.55 11.21 26.76
N SER A 647 -23.63 10.25 26.64
CA SER A 647 -23.96 8.90 26.14
C SER A 647 -25.00 8.19 27.01
N ARG A 648 -24.97 8.41 28.33
CA ARG A 648 -25.97 7.90 29.29
C ARG A 648 -27.27 8.69 29.22
N ILE A 649 -27.19 10.02 29.34
CA ILE A 649 -28.33 10.94 29.39
C ILE A 649 -29.23 10.77 28.15
N TYR A 650 -28.61 10.66 26.97
CA TYR A 650 -29.33 10.53 25.71
C TYR A 650 -29.48 9.08 25.23
N GLN A 651 -29.02 8.10 26.01
CA GLN A 651 -29.01 6.66 25.66
C GLN A 651 -28.49 6.43 24.25
N ARG A 652 -27.34 7.04 23.96
CA ARG A 652 -26.79 7.11 22.60
C ARG A 652 -25.31 6.80 22.60
N ASP A 653 -24.93 5.81 21.80
CA ASP A 653 -23.53 5.55 21.51
C ASP A 653 -22.89 6.75 20.80
N ILE A 654 -21.79 7.25 21.35
CA ILE A 654 -20.98 8.31 20.75
C ILE A 654 -19.57 7.75 20.56
N ILE A 655 -19.05 7.85 19.34
CA ILE A 655 -17.71 7.44 18.97
C ILE A 655 -16.95 8.70 18.62
N VAL A 656 -15.91 9.02 19.40
CA VAL A 656 -15.04 10.17 19.13
C VAL A 656 -13.66 9.67 18.76
N ARG A 657 -13.16 10.06 17.59
CA ARG A 657 -11.77 9.88 17.20
C ARG A 657 -11.00 11.14 17.56
N ASP A 658 -9.96 11.02 18.37
CA ASP A 658 -8.95 12.07 18.54
C ASP A 658 -7.76 11.86 17.57
N ASN A 659 -6.69 12.63 17.71
CA ASN A 659 -5.51 12.55 16.83
C ASN A 659 -4.90 11.13 16.71
N SER A 660 -5.12 10.24 17.69
CA SER A 660 -4.50 8.91 17.71
C SER A 660 -5.45 7.74 17.99
N ARG A 661 -6.65 7.99 18.53
CA ARG A 661 -7.47 6.97 19.19
C ARG A 661 -8.96 7.18 18.98
N PHE A 662 -9.69 6.08 18.94
CA PHE A 662 -11.15 6.07 19.12
C PHE A 662 -11.55 5.86 20.58
N HIS A 663 -12.55 6.64 21.00
CA HIS A 663 -13.25 6.54 22.27
C HIS A 663 -14.67 6.10 21.98
N HIS A 664 -15.09 4.97 22.55
CA HIS A 664 -16.45 4.46 22.43
C HIS A 664 -17.18 4.75 23.73
N PHE A 665 -18.02 5.79 23.70
CA PHE A 665 -18.84 6.18 24.84
C PHE A 665 -20.19 5.47 24.77
N ARG A 666 -20.48 4.64 25.78
CA ARG A 666 -21.72 3.87 25.90
C ARG A 666 -22.19 3.87 27.35
N ASP A 667 -23.43 4.28 27.57
CA ASP A 667 -24.08 4.27 28.89
C ASP A 667 -23.26 4.89 30.04
N GLY A 668 -22.51 5.94 29.72
CA GLY A 668 -21.66 6.61 30.70
C GLY A 668 -20.38 5.85 31.05
N SER A 669 -19.93 4.96 30.17
CA SER A 669 -18.58 4.38 30.17
C SER A 669 -17.85 4.74 28.87
N CYS A 670 -16.53 4.64 28.86
CA CYS A 670 -15.70 4.81 27.66
C CYS A 670 -14.80 3.59 27.49
N SER A 671 -14.53 3.19 26.25
CA SER A 671 -13.56 2.11 25.94
C SER A 671 -12.13 2.37 26.43
N CYS A 672 -11.86 3.55 26.98
CA CYS A 672 -10.59 3.87 27.62
C CYS A 672 -10.48 3.47 29.08
N ASN A 673 -11.56 3.02 29.73
CA ASN A 673 -11.60 2.73 31.17
C ASN A 673 -11.06 3.89 32.03
N ASP A 674 -11.27 5.13 31.57
CA ASP A 674 -10.76 6.36 32.20
C ASP A 674 -9.24 6.46 32.29
N PHE A 675 -8.54 5.60 31.55
CA PHE A 675 -7.14 5.78 31.20
C PHE A 675 -7.04 6.80 30.05
N TRP A 676 -7.21 8.07 30.44
CA TRP A 676 -7.31 9.23 29.58
C TRP A 676 -6.25 10.29 29.91
#